data_AF-A0A7W9BNY8-F1
#
_entry.id   AF-A0A7W9BNY8-F1
#
_cell.length_a   1.000
_cell.length_b   1.000
_cell.length_c   1.000
_cell.angle_alpha   90.00
_cell.angle_beta   90.00
_cell.angle_gamma   90.00
#
_symmetry.space_group_name_H-M   'P 1'
#
loop_
_entity.id
_entity.type
_entity.pdbx_description
1 polymer ?
#
loop_
_entity_poly.entity_id
_entity_poly.type
_entity_poly.pdbx_seq_one_letter_code
_entity_poly.pdbx_strand_id
1 'polypeptide(L)'
;MSVTLEATGSLYAYNGSLLSLLGLNVLPDITSPVSGTITDDDGQLVIGETGTTTVRIGASTVEQPLNYLGSGYANSLLGLFGSTNIMIFSVGAPDSTQLYIYAPDGFPGLTGVAGSFSLGSEPFSMIETTPGVVDGTDASDTMNVGYTDADGDQITNYASGGVLFGGQSGNDTIYGYSGNDIINSGSGNDIIYGGDDDDAINGGAGDDIIYGGDGDDTLEGGEGDDLVFGGAGNDTWIAGGADSATDAVYLGVGDDTAEVGFRTDGDTETLNGGDGEDTVRFDATIVDNLNLSIILNDVGPATVNFGTEVTNFENVRGNSSSNTITGNNSANKLWGLGGTDTIDGGGGNDLIDGGDGDDTMTGGTGDDVFVWSGENRGNDIITDFGNDSGGPYNDTITTNNDFVDLSGIFNETTLDAYNSANGTDFVNAIAALNHDVADGVVNFNGTDMTSGPTLTMTGVTGGLTEEQTAVVCFTSGTLIKTREGNVAVEDLKIDDEVLTLDQGYQPIRWIGSRTLSKQALDANPKLRPIRIKAGALGNNMPEQDLMVSPQHRVLANSKIASRMFGVNEILVGAKHLVQLNGIDVADDVTEVVYWHFLFEAHQIVFSNGARTESLYTGPEALKSISPEAREEIYSIFPGLQADPDTSTAAVRLLVPGRQARKFAERTARNEKLLFS
;
A
#
# COMPACT_ATOMS: atom_id res chain seq x y z
N MET A 1 3.37 69.37 -9.97
CA MET A 1 3.55 69.30 -8.51
C MET A 1 4.10 67.90 -8.28
N SER A 2 5.35 67.74 -7.86
CA SER A 2 5.97 66.41 -7.77
C SER A 2 5.52 65.74 -6.48
N VAL A 3 4.72 64.69 -6.57
CA VAL A 3 4.46 63.82 -5.42
C VAL A 3 5.68 62.95 -5.20
N THR A 4 6.38 63.20 -4.11
CA THR A 4 7.34 62.26 -3.55
C THR A 4 6.53 61.35 -2.65
N LEU A 5 6.56 60.04 -2.92
CA LEU A 5 5.95 59.05 -2.03
C LEU A 5 6.70 59.10 -0.69
N GLU A 6 6.18 59.85 0.28
CA GLU A 6 6.61 59.77 1.69
C GLU A 6 5.81 58.71 2.47
N ALA A 7 5.14 57.78 1.76
CA ALA A 7 4.53 56.61 2.34
C ALA A 7 5.23 55.35 1.81
N THR A 8 5.46 54.41 2.70
CA THR A 8 6.27 53.18 2.68
C THR A 8 6.07 52.17 1.53
N GLY A 9 5.40 52.52 0.43
CA GLY A 9 5.11 51.63 -0.69
C GLY A 9 6.35 51.29 -1.54
N SER A 10 6.41 50.06 -2.05
CA SER A 10 7.53 49.57 -2.86
C SER A 10 7.09 49.32 -4.30
N LEU A 11 7.87 49.81 -5.26
CA LEU A 11 7.69 49.54 -6.69
C LEU A 11 8.67 48.45 -7.13
N TYR A 12 8.13 47.42 -7.76
CA TYR A 12 8.86 46.23 -8.15
C TYR A 12 8.89 46.11 -9.67
N ALA A 13 10.07 45.86 -10.23
CA ALA A 13 10.25 45.64 -11.66
C ALA A 13 10.26 44.14 -11.96
N TYR A 14 9.40 43.71 -12.87
CA TYR A 14 9.34 42.35 -13.38
C TYR A 14 9.78 42.32 -14.85
N ASN A 15 10.61 41.35 -15.20
CA ASN A 15 11.11 41.14 -16.55
C ASN A 15 10.48 39.85 -17.10
N GLY A 16 9.42 40.01 -17.89
CA GLY A 16 8.55 38.96 -18.44
C GLY A 16 7.26 39.56 -19.01
N SER A 17 6.45 38.75 -19.70
CA SER A 17 5.17 39.21 -20.27
C SER A 17 4.07 39.17 -19.22
N LEU A 18 2.94 39.85 -19.50
CA LEU A 18 1.75 39.75 -18.63
C LEU A 18 1.25 38.30 -18.57
N LEU A 19 1.35 37.56 -19.68
CA LEU A 19 0.99 36.14 -19.76
C LEU A 19 1.86 35.28 -18.84
N SER A 20 3.18 35.50 -18.85
CA SER A 20 4.11 34.75 -17.98
C SER A 20 3.91 35.07 -16.50
N LEU A 21 3.49 36.29 -16.17
CA LEU A 21 3.16 36.67 -14.79
C LEU A 21 1.85 36.03 -14.31
N LEU A 22 0.87 35.90 -15.20
CA LEU A 22 -0.45 35.32 -14.91
C LEU A 22 -0.44 33.79 -14.83
N GLY A 23 0.53 33.10 -15.44
CA GLY A 23 0.69 31.64 -15.37
C GLY A 23 1.44 31.13 -14.13
N LEU A 24 1.82 32.00 -13.19
CA LEU A 24 2.57 31.62 -12.00
C LEU A 24 1.65 31.54 -10.77
N ASN A 25 1.62 30.37 -10.12
CA ASN A 25 0.93 30.18 -8.82
C ASN A 25 1.57 30.98 -7.69
N VAL A 26 2.84 31.39 -7.87
CA VAL A 26 3.63 32.17 -6.93
C VAL A 26 4.32 33.29 -7.70
N LEU A 27 4.08 34.54 -7.31
CA LEU A 27 4.86 35.65 -7.85
C LEU A 27 6.35 35.36 -7.62
N PRO A 28 7.19 35.40 -8.66
CA PRO A 28 8.61 35.08 -8.53
C PRO A 28 9.30 36.10 -7.63
N ASP A 29 10.40 35.70 -6.99
CA ASP A 29 11.19 36.60 -6.14
C ASP A 29 11.56 37.85 -6.92
N ILE A 30 10.94 38.98 -6.58
CA ILE A 30 11.18 40.21 -7.32
C ILE A 30 12.52 40.77 -6.85
N THR A 31 13.55 40.53 -7.65
CA THR A 31 14.95 40.57 -7.21
C THR A 31 15.53 41.97 -6.93
N SER A 32 14.79 43.07 -7.11
CA SER A 32 15.21 44.38 -6.58
C SER A 32 14.10 45.44 -6.62
N PRO A 33 13.81 46.15 -5.51
CA PRO A 33 13.03 47.37 -5.56
C PRO A 33 13.84 48.45 -6.29
N VAL A 34 13.27 49.07 -7.32
CA VAL A 34 13.82 50.32 -7.86
C VAL A 34 13.07 51.45 -7.16
N SER A 35 13.75 52.21 -6.31
CA SER A 35 13.16 53.41 -5.71
C SER A 35 12.84 54.41 -6.84
N GLY A 36 11.56 54.58 -7.15
CA GLY A 36 11.08 55.53 -8.16
C GLY A 36 9.90 56.32 -7.60
N THR A 37 9.76 57.57 -8.02
CA THR A 37 8.61 58.42 -7.67
C THR A 37 7.59 58.35 -8.80
N ILE A 38 6.42 57.80 -8.51
CA ILE A 38 5.25 57.92 -9.40
C ILE A 38 4.67 59.30 -9.19
N THR A 39 4.65 60.13 -10.24
CA THR A 39 4.08 61.48 -10.16
C THR A 39 2.78 61.49 -10.95
N ASP A 40 1.67 61.50 -10.22
CA ASP A 40 0.37 61.83 -10.79
C ASP A 40 0.20 63.37 -10.84
N ASP A 41 -0.63 63.89 -11.74
CA ASP A 41 -0.81 65.34 -11.89
C ASP A 41 -1.64 65.98 -10.75
N ASP A 42 -2.34 65.16 -9.97
CA ASP A 42 -3.14 65.53 -8.80
C ASP A 42 -2.71 64.84 -7.48
N GLY A 43 -1.82 63.85 -7.57
CA GLY A 43 -1.16 63.21 -6.44
C GLY A 43 -1.88 62.05 -5.78
N GLN A 44 -2.89 61.46 -6.43
CA GLN A 44 -3.55 60.23 -5.98
C GLN A 44 -3.77 59.27 -7.15
N LEU A 45 -3.16 58.07 -7.08
CA LEU A 45 -3.42 57.03 -8.08
C LEU A 45 -4.79 56.37 -7.78
N VAL A 46 -5.84 56.82 -8.46
CA VAL A 46 -7.21 56.31 -8.28
C VAL A 46 -7.59 55.33 -9.41
N ILE A 47 -8.34 54.29 -9.05
CA ILE A 47 -8.86 53.27 -9.99
C ILE A 47 -9.73 53.94 -11.06
N GLY A 48 -9.36 53.79 -12.35
CA GLY A 48 -10.22 54.12 -13.48
C GLY A 48 -10.01 55.50 -14.14
N GLU A 49 -8.92 56.20 -13.87
CA GLU A 49 -8.61 57.43 -14.61
C GLU A 49 -8.14 57.18 -16.05
N THR A 50 -8.65 57.98 -16.98
CA THR A 50 -8.26 57.98 -18.40
C THR A 50 -7.34 59.17 -18.67
N GLY A 51 -6.18 59.16 -18.03
CA GLY A 51 -5.10 60.14 -18.16
C GLY A 51 -3.77 59.47 -18.45
N THR A 52 -2.84 60.17 -19.10
CA THR A 52 -1.49 59.66 -19.39
C THR A 52 -0.60 59.82 -18.18
N THR A 53 -0.72 58.92 -17.21
CA THR A 53 0.16 58.88 -16.05
C THR A 53 1.60 58.64 -16.53
N THR A 54 2.55 59.47 -16.10
CA THR A 54 3.98 59.30 -16.44
C THR A 54 4.80 59.06 -15.18
N VAL A 55 5.87 58.27 -15.29
CA VAL A 55 6.73 57.89 -14.16
C VAL A 55 8.19 58.16 -14.45
N ARG A 56 8.92 58.52 -13.39
CA ARG A 56 10.38 58.55 -13.36
C ARG A 56 10.89 57.41 -12.50
N ILE A 57 11.63 56.51 -13.13
CA ILE A 57 12.16 55.31 -12.49
C ILE A 57 13.60 55.57 -12.07
N GLY A 58 13.92 55.38 -10.79
CA GLY A 58 15.26 55.62 -10.25
C GLY A 58 15.70 57.09 -10.34
N ALA A 59 16.97 57.31 -10.71
CA ALA A 59 17.54 58.65 -10.91
C ALA A 59 17.32 59.20 -12.34
N SER A 60 16.42 58.59 -13.14
CA SER A 60 16.17 59.01 -14.52
C SER A 60 15.54 60.40 -14.59
N THR A 61 16.03 61.24 -15.51
CA THR A 61 15.44 62.55 -15.83
C THR A 61 14.35 62.47 -16.90
N VAL A 62 14.08 61.27 -17.45
CA VAL A 62 13.12 61.05 -18.54
C VAL A 62 11.82 60.49 -17.96
N GLU A 63 10.71 61.18 -18.25
CA GLU A 63 9.35 60.71 -17.94
C GLU A 63 8.93 59.65 -18.95
N GLN A 64 8.43 58.52 -18.46
CA GLN A 64 7.91 57.43 -19.28
C GLN A 64 6.41 57.25 -19.03
N PRO A 65 5.57 57.12 -20.07
CA PRO A 65 4.15 56.85 -19.89
C PRO A 65 3.96 55.45 -19.30
N LEU A 66 3.08 55.35 -18.30
CA LEU A 66 2.59 54.08 -17.79
C LEU A 66 1.25 53.74 -18.43
N ASN A 67 1.12 52.51 -18.89
CA ASN A 67 -0.17 51.94 -19.24
C ASN A 67 -0.66 51.08 -18.08
N TYR A 68 -1.82 51.44 -17.53
CA TYR A 68 -2.49 50.60 -16.54
C TYR A 68 -3.00 49.34 -17.20
N LEU A 69 -2.60 48.19 -16.67
CA LEU A 69 -3.05 46.90 -17.15
C LEU A 69 -4.20 46.41 -16.28
N GLY A 70 -4.02 46.34 -14.96
CA GLY A 70 -5.05 45.86 -14.04
C GLY A 70 -4.65 45.97 -12.56
N SER A 71 -5.55 45.55 -11.68
CA SER A 71 -5.34 45.51 -10.23
C SER A 71 -5.81 44.20 -9.62
N GLY A 72 -5.34 43.89 -8.42
CA GLY A 72 -5.66 42.65 -7.73
C GLY A 72 -5.21 42.64 -6.29
N TYR A 73 -5.24 41.44 -5.69
CA TYR A 73 -4.78 41.20 -4.33
C TYR A 73 -3.74 40.07 -4.32
N ALA A 74 -2.69 40.24 -3.52
CA ALA A 74 -1.68 39.24 -3.23
C ALA A 74 -1.85 38.72 -1.79
N ASN A 75 -1.91 37.41 -1.62
CA ASN A 75 -2.03 36.74 -0.30
C ASN A 75 -0.78 35.92 0.02
N SER A 76 -0.45 35.77 1.30
CA SER A 76 0.54 34.77 1.73
C SER A 76 -0.04 33.35 1.68
N LEU A 77 0.74 32.35 1.21
CA LEU A 77 0.31 30.93 1.13
C LEU A 77 -0.23 30.36 2.46
N LEU A 78 0.29 30.84 3.60
CA LEU A 78 -0.11 30.40 4.94
C LEU A 78 -1.31 31.17 5.52
N GLY A 79 -1.92 32.11 4.78
CA GLY A 79 -3.09 32.90 5.23
C GLY A 79 -2.87 33.82 6.45
N LEU A 80 -1.67 33.85 7.03
CA LEU A 80 -1.38 34.49 8.33
C LEU A 80 -1.17 36.01 8.27
N PHE A 81 -0.90 36.61 7.09
CA PHE A 81 -0.51 38.02 6.96
C PHE A 81 -1.47 38.92 6.16
N GLY A 82 -2.64 38.41 5.76
CA GLY A 82 -3.66 39.18 5.05
C GLY A 82 -3.37 39.42 3.56
N SER A 83 -4.26 40.18 2.91
CA SER A 83 -4.25 40.47 1.47
C SER A 83 -3.67 41.86 1.19
N THR A 84 -2.63 41.94 0.36
CA THR A 84 -2.05 43.21 -0.11
C THR A 84 -2.67 43.60 -1.45
N ASN A 85 -3.17 44.84 -1.57
CA ASN A 85 -3.59 45.39 -2.86
C ASN A 85 -2.38 45.59 -3.78
N ILE A 86 -2.49 45.19 -5.03
CA ILE A 86 -1.45 45.41 -6.04
C ILE A 86 -2.02 46.00 -7.33
N MET A 87 -1.19 46.77 -8.03
CA MET A 87 -1.49 47.35 -9.35
C MET A 87 -0.36 47.04 -10.32
N ILE A 88 -0.70 46.70 -11.57
CA ILE A 88 0.27 46.37 -12.62
C ILE A 88 0.23 47.40 -13.75
N PHE A 89 1.42 47.83 -14.16
CA PHE A 89 1.64 48.77 -15.24
C PHE A 89 2.68 48.23 -16.22
N SER A 90 2.62 48.68 -17.49
CA SER A 90 3.74 48.57 -18.42
C SER A 90 4.29 49.92 -18.80
N VAL A 91 5.57 49.96 -19.15
CA VAL A 91 6.16 51.08 -19.90
C VAL A 91 6.24 50.67 -21.36
N GLY A 92 5.62 51.45 -22.25
CA GLY A 92 5.69 51.21 -23.69
C GLY A 92 4.37 50.70 -24.25
N ALA A 93 4.38 49.60 -25.01
CA ALA A 93 3.17 48.98 -25.54
C ALA A 93 2.54 48.01 -24.51
N PRO A 94 1.25 47.65 -24.62
CA PRO A 94 0.57 46.76 -23.67
C PRO A 94 1.20 45.37 -23.54
N ASP A 95 1.94 44.94 -24.56
CA ASP A 95 2.66 43.67 -24.70
C ASP A 95 4.14 43.75 -24.27
N SER A 96 4.54 44.82 -23.58
CA SER A 96 5.90 45.00 -23.09
C SER A 96 6.32 43.85 -22.17
N THR A 97 7.56 43.37 -22.34
CA THR A 97 8.21 42.39 -21.46
C THR A 97 8.71 43.02 -20.16
N GLN A 98 8.43 44.30 -19.93
CA GLN A 98 8.82 45.00 -18.71
C GLN A 98 7.58 45.53 -17.99
N LEU A 99 7.27 44.88 -16.86
CA LEU A 99 6.11 45.19 -16.03
C LEU A 99 6.55 45.81 -14.71
N TYR A 100 5.70 46.68 -14.18
CA TYR A 100 5.88 47.36 -12.90
C TYR A 100 4.72 47.02 -11.99
N ILE A 101 5.03 46.48 -10.81
CA ILE A 101 4.04 46.10 -9.80
C ILE A 101 4.16 47.07 -8.63
N TYR A 102 3.08 47.79 -8.37
CA TYR A 102 2.98 48.70 -7.25
C TYR A 102 2.22 48.04 -6.10
N ALA A 103 2.88 47.92 -4.94
CA ALA A 103 2.30 47.41 -3.70
C ALA A 103 2.42 48.49 -2.61
N PRO A 104 1.35 49.27 -2.34
CA PRO A 104 1.38 50.36 -1.37
C PRO A 104 1.70 49.88 0.04
N ASP A 105 1.29 48.66 0.40
CA ASP A 105 1.48 48.08 1.73
C ASP A 105 2.66 47.08 1.80
N GLY A 106 3.41 46.91 0.70
CA GLY A 106 4.51 45.95 0.58
C GLY A 106 4.05 44.49 0.39
N PHE A 107 4.90 43.66 -0.21
CA PHE A 107 4.62 42.23 -0.34
C PHE A 107 4.84 41.50 1.00
N PRO A 108 4.00 40.51 1.35
CA PRO A 108 4.29 39.60 2.46
C PRO A 108 5.59 38.83 2.18
N GLY A 109 6.43 38.63 3.20
CA GLY A 109 7.82 38.17 3.04
C GLY A 109 7.97 36.76 2.44
N LEU A 110 8.78 36.69 1.37
CA LEU A 110 9.63 35.62 0.84
C LEU A 110 9.28 34.16 1.18
N THR A 111 8.24 33.64 0.53
CA THR A 111 8.17 32.41 -0.30
C THR A 111 6.68 32.07 -0.45
N GLY A 112 6.18 31.96 -1.70
CA GLY A 112 4.80 31.54 -1.95
C GLY A 112 3.74 32.64 -1.76
N VAL A 113 3.58 33.53 -2.75
CA VAL A 113 2.50 34.52 -2.80
C VAL A 113 1.46 34.07 -3.82
N ALA A 114 0.27 33.67 -3.36
CA ALA A 114 -0.87 33.37 -4.22
C ALA A 114 -1.69 34.66 -4.46
N GLY A 115 -1.93 35.03 -5.71
CA GLY A 115 -2.64 36.25 -6.08
C GLY A 115 -3.89 36.01 -6.90
N SER A 116 -4.86 36.93 -6.84
CA SER A 116 -5.96 37.02 -7.80
C SER A 116 -5.93 38.37 -8.50
N PHE A 117 -5.99 38.34 -9.84
CA PHE A 117 -5.91 39.52 -10.70
C PHE A 117 -7.25 39.79 -11.38
N SER A 118 -7.68 41.05 -11.42
CA SER A 118 -8.79 41.50 -12.25
C SER A 118 -8.27 42.48 -13.30
N LEU A 119 -8.29 42.04 -14.55
CA LEU A 119 -7.94 42.84 -15.73
C LEU A 119 -9.25 43.34 -16.35
N GLY A 120 -9.79 44.43 -15.80
CA GLY A 120 -11.03 45.02 -16.29
C GLY A 120 -12.30 44.26 -15.91
N SER A 121 -13.44 44.76 -16.41
CA SER A 121 -14.80 44.55 -15.87
C SER A 121 -15.45 43.18 -16.08
N GLU A 122 -14.70 42.14 -16.44
CA GLU A 122 -15.24 40.77 -16.54
C GLU A 122 -14.37 39.81 -15.73
N PRO A 123 -14.93 39.03 -14.79
CA PRO A 123 -14.18 38.03 -14.06
C PRO A 123 -13.83 36.86 -15.00
N PHE A 124 -12.55 36.72 -15.34
CA PHE A 124 -12.05 35.46 -15.89
C PHE A 124 -11.88 34.46 -14.75
N SER A 125 -12.39 33.23 -14.91
CA SER A 125 -11.92 32.10 -14.11
C SER A 125 -10.64 31.56 -14.75
N MET A 126 -9.65 31.23 -13.92
CA MET A 126 -8.52 30.43 -14.38
C MET A 126 -9.06 29.08 -14.86
N ILE A 127 -8.82 28.78 -16.13
CA ILE A 127 -8.99 27.43 -16.66
C ILE A 127 -7.80 26.64 -16.13
N GLU A 128 -8.04 25.56 -15.40
CA GLU A 128 -7.03 24.51 -15.25
C GLU A 128 -6.64 24.08 -16.67
N THR A 129 -5.44 24.42 -17.12
CA THR A 129 -4.89 23.73 -18.29
C THR A 129 -4.56 22.34 -17.80
N THR A 130 -5.39 21.38 -18.19
CA THR A 130 -4.92 20.01 -18.42
C THR A 130 -3.53 20.08 -19.08
N PRO A 131 -2.58 19.19 -18.71
CA PRO A 131 -1.29 19.12 -19.39
C PRO A 131 -1.48 19.24 -20.90
N GLY A 132 -0.72 20.15 -21.53
CA GLY A 132 -0.71 20.28 -22.98
C GLY A 132 -0.13 19.01 -23.58
N VAL A 133 -0.70 18.58 -24.70
CA VAL A 133 -0.18 17.45 -25.46
C VAL A 133 0.95 17.99 -26.33
N VAL A 134 2.12 17.36 -26.33
CA VAL A 134 3.22 17.79 -27.20
C VAL A 134 3.38 16.80 -28.36
N ASP A 135 3.06 17.27 -29.57
CA ASP A 135 3.07 16.45 -30.79
C ASP A 135 4.38 16.59 -31.60
N GLY A 136 4.91 15.44 -32.03
CA GLY A 136 5.96 15.29 -33.03
C GLY A 136 5.46 15.57 -34.46
N THR A 137 6.36 15.48 -35.42
CA THR A 137 6.10 15.63 -36.86
C THR A 137 6.10 14.27 -37.55
N ASP A 138 5.72 14.22 -38.84
CA ASP A 138 5.81 12.97 -39.62
C ASP A 138 7.27 12.59 -40.02
N ALA A 139 8.27 13.23 -39.42
CA ALA A 139 9.69 12.98 -39.68
C ALA A 139 10.39 12.69 -38.34
N SER A 140 11.54 12.02 -38.39
CA SER A 140 12.31 11.70 -37.19
C SER A 140 12.60 12.93 -36.34
N ASP A 141 12.07 12.92 -35.12
CA ASP A 141 12.15 13.99 -34.15
C ASP A 141 13.01 13.64 -32.94
N THR A 142 13.49 14.68 -32.26
CA THR A 142 14.15 14.54 -30.95
C THR A 142 13.42 15.45 -29.97
N MET A 143 12.55 14.83 -29.18
CA MET A 143 11.60 15.47 -28.28
C MET A 143 12.21 15.60 -26.88
N ASN A 144 13.05 16.63 -26.71
CA ASN A 144 13.69 16.98 -25.43
C ASN A 144 12.98 18.15 -24.73
N VAL A 145 13.35 18.44 -23.48
CA VAL A 145 12.97 19.71 -22.81
C VAL A 145 13.22 20.90 -23.74
N GLY A 146 12.16 21.67 -23.98
CA GLY A 146 12.18 22.81 -24.89
C GLY A 146 11.70 22.51 -26.32
N TYR A 147 11.42 21.26 -26.67
CA TYR A 147 10.72 20.91 -27.91
C TYR A 147 9.32 21.52 -27.87
N THR A 148 8.94 22.25 -28.92
CA THR A 148 7.65 22.93 -29.03
C THR A 148 6.96 22.50 -30.30
N ASP A 149 5.73 22.03 -30.18
CA ASP A 149 4.95 21.54 -31.31
C ASP A 149 4.32 22.68 -32.13
N ALA A 150 3.46 22.30 -33.08
CA ALA A 150 2.78 23.23 -33.97
C ALA A 150 1.70 24.09 -33.27
N ASP A 151 1.13 23.58 -32.17
CA ASP A 151 0.11 24.26 -31.37
C ASP A 151 0.74 25.15 -30.28
N GLY A 152 2.05 25.04 -30.08
CA GLY A 152 2.84 25.86 -29.19
C GLY A 152 3.03 25.24 -27.80
N ASP A 153 2.61 23.98 -27.62
CA ASP A 153 2.84 23.21 -26.40
C ASP A 153 4.29 22.75 -26.36
N GLN A 154 4.88 22.70 -25.16
CA GLN A 154 6.31 22.49 -25.00
C GLN A 154 6.61 21.46 -23.91
N ILE A 155 7.57 20.56 -24.18
CA ILE A 155 8.13 19.68 -23.17
C ILE A 155 8.86 20.52 -22.12
N THR A 156 8.41 20.46 -20.88
CA THR A 156 9.04 21.17 -19.76
C THR A 156 9.65 20.18 -18.78
N ASN A 157 10.53 20.64 -17.88
CA ASN A 157 11.16 19.81 -16.87
C ASN A 157 10.39 19.77 -15.54
N TYR A 158 9.09 20.05 -15.55
CA TYR A 158 8.29 20.24 -14.33
C TYR A 158 7.36 19.05 -14.09
N ALA A 159 7.34 18.58 -12.83
CA ALA A 159 6.64 17.43 -12.24
C ALA A 159 5.10 17.38 -12.36
N SER A 160 4.53 17.87 -13.45
CA SER A 160 3.14 17.65 -13.80
C SER A 160 3.12 16.88 -15.11
N GLY A 161 3.03 15.56 -15.00
CA GLY A 161 2.96 14.59 -16.10
C GLY A 161 2.42 15.15 -17.42
N GLY A 162 3.18 14.95 -18.49
CA GLY A 162 2.88 15.38 -19.84
C GLY A 162 2.20 14.29 -20.66
N VAL A 163 1.55 14.68 -21.76
CA VAL A 163 1.15 13.74 -22.81
C VAL A 163 2.03 14.03 -24.02
N LEU A 164 2.79 13.04 -24.49
CA LEU A 164 3.80 13.15 -25.55
C LEU A 164 3.42 12.24 -26.71
N PHE A 165 3.36 12.77 -27.93
CA PHE A 165 3.20 11.97 -29.16
C PHE A 165 4.40 12.12 -30.09
N GLY A 166 5.00 11.02 -30.57
CA GLY A 166 6.15 11.04 -31.49
C GLY A 166 5.85 11.57 -32.90
N GLY A 167 4.58 11.66 -33.26
CA GLY A 167 4.12 11.90 -34.64
C GLY A 167 3.43 10.64 -35.17
N GLN A 168 2.75 10.71 -36.33
CA GLN A 168 2.11 9.51 -36.91
C GLN A 168 3.09 8.63 -37.71
N SER A 169 4.33 9.08 -37.89
CA SER A 169 5.43 8.35 -38.54
C SER A 169 6.75 9.03 -38.23
N GLY A 170 7.83 8.30 -38.07
CA GLY A 170 9.09 8.91 -37.67
C GLY A 170 10.12 7.85 -37.32
N ASN A 171 11.17 8.26 -36.64
CA ASN A 171 12.07 7.37 -35.90
C ASN A 171 12.52 8.28 -34.78
N ASP A 172 11.71 8.32 -33.74
CA ASP A 172 11.67 9.42 -32.82
C ASP A 172 12.49 9.09 -31.58
N THR A 173 13.03 10.12 -30.94
CA THR A 173 13.68 9.97 -29.64
C THR A 173 12.95 10.85 -28.64
N ILE A 174 12.24 10.23 -27.70
CA ILE A 174 11.35 10.88 -26.75
C ILE A 174 11.89 10.73 -25.33
N TYR A 175 11.79 11.79 -24.54
CA TYR A 175 12.20 11.84 -23.14
C TYR A 175 11.07 12.45 -22.29
N GLY A 176 10.49 11.69 -21.37
CA GLY A 176 9.48 12.14 -20.39
C GLY A 176 10.09 12.96 -19.25
N TYR A 177 11.27 12.52 -18.78
CA TYR A 177 12.06 13.11 -17.70
C TYR A 177 11.49 12.87 -16.31
N SER A 178 10.57 13.68 -15.81
CA SER A 178 10.11 13.58 -14.42
C SER A 178 8.63 13.91 -14.34
N GLY A 179 7.90 13.12 -13.57
CA GLY A 179 6.46 13.21 -13.43
C GLY A 179 5.77 12.22 -14.34
N ASN A 180 4.59 11.75 -13.91
CA ASN A 180 3.86 10.67 -14.56
C ASN A 180 3.43 10.99 -16.01
N ASP A 181 4.20 10.56 -17.00
CA ASP A 181 4.01 10.88 -18.40
C ASP A 181 3.16 9.85 -19.14
N ILE A 182 2.44 10.30 -20.17
CA ILE A 182 1.77 9.43 -21.14
C ILE A 182 2.48 9.60 -22.47
N ILE A 183 3.17 8.57 -22.96
CA ILE A 183 3.97 8.61 -24.18
C ILE A 183 3.40 7.66 -25.23
N ASN A 184 3.22 8.16 -26.44
CA ASN A 184 2.87 7.35 -27.61
C ASN A 184 3.78 7.74 -28.79
N SER A 185 4.76 6.92 -29.15
CA SER A 185 5.73 7.34 -30.19
C SER A 185 5.22 7.16 -31.63
N GLY A 186 4.22 6.30 -31.84
CA GLY A 186 3.41 6.30 -33.05
C GLY A 186 3.87 5.26 -34.06
N SER A 187 4.64 5.62 -35.08
CA SER A 187 5.11 4.64 -36.06
C SER A 187 6.54 4.92 -36.49
N GLY A 188 7.27 3.85 -36.80
CA GLY A 188 8.69 3.83 -37.05
C GLY A 188 9.45 3.29 -35.85
N ASN A 189 10.78 3.17 -35.97
CA ASN A 189 11.60 2.57 -34.92
C ASN A 189 12.09 3.67 -33.97
N ASP A 190 11.48 3.73 -32.80
CA ASP A 190 11.57 4.81 -31.84
C ASP A 190 12.47 4.44 -30.65
N ILE A 191 12.94 5.46 -29.93
CA ILE A 191 13.67 5.32 -28.67
C ILE A 191 12.99 6.18 -27.62
N ILE A 192 12.48 5.54 -26.58
CA ILE A 192 11.67 6.20 -25.55
C ILE A 192 12.35 6.06 -24.19
N TYR A 193 12.43 7.17 -23.47
CA TYR A 193 12.85 7.23 -22.07
C TYR A 193 11.70 7.85 -21.27
N GLY A 194 11.04 7.08 -20.40
CA GLY A 194 10.03 7.55 -19.46
C GLY A 194 10.66 8.55 -18.47
N GLY A 195 11.47 8.04 -17.55
CA GLY A 195 12.28 8.86 -16.66
C GLY A 195 12.05 8.53 -15.19
N ASP A 196 11.70 9.54 -14.41
CA ASP A 196 11.33 9.40 -13.00
C ASP A 196 9.79 9.51 -12.86
N ASP A 197 9.21 8.80 -11.88
CA ASP A 197 7.78 8.70 -11.57
C ASP A 197 7.00 7.76 -12.53
N ASP A 198 5.73 7.45 -12.20
CA ASP A 198 4.98 6.37 -12.88
C ASP A 198 4.51 6.77 -14.29
N ASP A 199 5.06 6.16 -15.34
CA ASP A 199 4.81 6.49 -16.73
C ASP A 199 3.88 5.47 -17.44
N ALA A 200 3.21 5.91 -18.50
CA ALA A 200 2.44 5.05 -19.40
C ALA A 200 2.96 5.21 -20.83
N ILE A 201 3.64 4.18 -21.35
CA ILE A 201 4.39 4.23 -22.61
C ILE A 201 3.85 3.23 -23.62
N ASN A 202 3.60 3.69 -24.84
CA ASN A 202 3.25 2.88 -26.01
C ASN A 202 4.22 3.21 -27.18
N GLY A 203 4.98 2.22 -27.66
CA GLY A 203 5.91 2.36 -28.80
C GLY A 203 5.20 2.50 -30.15
N GLY A 204 4.11 1.76 -30.33
CA GLY A 204 3.26 1.91 -31.49
C GLY A 204 3.60 0.89 -32.57
N ALA A 205 4.20 1.29 -33.68
CA ALA A 205 4.50 0.35 -34.77
C ALA A 205 5.90 0.54 -35.31
N GLY A 206 6.76 -0.46 -35.21
CA GLY A 206 8.17 -0.41 -35.56
C GLY A 206 8.98 -1.23 -34.56
N ASP A 207 10.28 -1.41 -34.80
CA ASP A 207 11.12 -2.08 -33.79
C ASP A 207 11.61 -1.03 -32.79
N ASP A 208 10.96 -0.93 -31.63
CA ASP A 208 11.13 0.14 -30.66
C ASP A 208 12.09 -0.23 -29.52
N ILE A 209 12.70 0.79 -28.90
CA ILE A 209 13.47 0.65 -27.67
C ILE A 209 12.82 1.49 -26.58
N ILE A 210 12.31 0.85 -25.53
CA ILE A 210 11.62 1.51 -24.43
C ILE A 210 12.41 1.34 -23.14
N TYR A 211 12.62 2.46 -22.43
CA TYR A 211 13.12 2.51 -21.07
C TYR A 211 12.06 3.19 -20.21
N GLY A 212 11.43 2.47 -19.27
CA GLY A 212 10.49 3.02 -18.29
C GLY A 212 11.21 3.99 -17.36
N GLY A 213 12.04 3.47 -16.45
CA GLY A 213 12.90 4.28 -15.60
C GLY A 213 12.70 3.98 -14.12
N ASP A 214 12.62 5.01 -13.28
CA ASP A 214 12.27 4.89 -11.86
C ASP A 214 10.77 5.19 -11.72
N GLY A 215 9.95 4.31 -11.14
CA GLY A 215 8.49 4.50 -11.06
C GLY A 215 7.75 3.19 -11.30
N ASP A 216 6.46 3.14 -11.01
CA ASP A 216 5.63 1.97 -11.34
C ASP A 216 5.08 2.14 -12.77
N ASP A 217 5.83 1.71 -13.79
CA ASP A 217 5.53 2.04 -15.20
C ASP A 217 4.53 1.07 -15.86
N THR A 218 3.78 1.54 -16.85
CA THR A 218 2.96 0.72 -17.75
C THR A 218 3.52 0.79 -19.16
N LEU A 219 3.94 -0.35 -19.71
CA LEU A 219 4.72 -0.42 -20.95
C LEU A 219 4.05 -1.32 -21.99
N GLU A 220 3.94 -0.82 -23.22
CA GLU A 220 3.47 -1.54 -24.41
C GLU A 220 4.41 -1.24 -25.58
N GLY A 221 4.97 -2.28 -26.20
CA GLY A 221 5.85 -2.15 -27.36
C GLY A 221 5.05 -1.78 -28.61
N GLY A 222 4.16 -2.69 -29.02
CA GLY A 222 3.22 -2.46 -30.10
C GLY A 222 3.41 -3.49 -31.22
N GLU A 223 3.36 -3.06 -32.47
CA GLU A 223 3.73 -3.91 -33.62
C GLU A 223 5.24 -3.82 -33.87
N GLY A 224 5.96 -4.92 -34.03
CA GLY A 224 7.41 -4.90 -34.34
C GLY A 224 8.29 -5.54 -33.27
N ASP A 225 9.57 -5.79 -33.58
CA ASP A 225 10.45 -6.53 -32.66
C ASP A 225 10.97 -5.58 -31.57
N ASP A 226 10.29 -5.51 -30.42
CA ASP A 226 10.57 -4.49 -29.41
C ASP A 226 11.57 -4.92 -28.34
N LEU A 227 12.33 -3.93 -27.82
CA LEU A 227 13.22 -4.09 -26.68
C LEU A 227 12.80 -3.18 -25.54
N VAL A 228 12.34 -3.79 -24.45
CA VAL A 228 11.71 -3.07 -23.34
C VAL A 228 12.47 -3.30 -22.05
N PHE A 229 12.77 -2.21 -21.34
CA PHE A 229 13.33 -2.20 -20.00
C PHE A 229 12.38 -1.45 -19.07
N GLY A 230 11.86 -2.12 -18.04
CA GLY A 230 11.04 -1.52 -16.97
C GLY A 230 11.86 -0.53 -16.17
N GLY A 231 12.70 -1.04 -15.29
CA GLY A 231 13.66 -0.25 -14.53
C GLY A 231 13.55 -0.57 -13.05
N ALA A 232 13.20 0.43 -12.25
CA ALA A 232 13.01 0.30 -10.81
C ALA A 232 11.60 0.74 -10.42
N GLY A 233 10.89 -0.08 -9.67
CA GLY A 233 9.47 0.11 -9.37
C GLY A 233 8.68 -1.11 -9.83
N ASN A 234 7.38 -1.14 -9.55
CA ASN A 234 6.53 -2.29 -9.90
C ASN A 234 5.94 -2.08 -11.30
N ASP A 235 6.63 -2.59 -12.30
CA ASP A 235 6.33 -2.33 -13.70
C ASP A 235 5.26 -3.30 -14.23
N THR A 236 4.49 -2.83 -15.20
CA THR A 236 3.46 -3.61 -15.90
C THR A 236 3.74 -3.65 -17.40
N TRP A 237 4.09 -4.82 -17.93
CA TRP A 237 4.13 -5.09 -19.36
C TRP A 237 2.78 -5.56 -19.89
N ILE A 238 2.31 -4.91 -20.95
CA ILE A 238 1.12 -5.27 -21.71
C ILE A 238 1.56 -5.79 -23.08
N ALA A 239 1.20 -7.03 -23.40
CA ALA A 239 1.51 -7.61 -24.70
C ALA A 239 0.68 -6.90 -25.80
N GLY A 240 1.37 -6.31 -26.77
CA GLY A 240 0.81 -5.55 -27.89
C GLY A 240 0.01 -6.41 -28.88
N GLY A 241 -1.17 -6.88 -28.49
CA GLY A 241 -2.07 -7.61 -29.38
C GLY A 241 -1.47 -8.87 -30.05
N ALA A 242 -2.14 -9.37 -31.09
CA ALA A 242 -1.68 -10.55 -31.83
C ALA A 242 -0.88 -10.10 -33.07
N ASP A 243 0.40 -9.83 -32.89
CA ASP A 243 1.32 -9.55 -33.98
C ASP A 243 2.23 -10.78 -34.25
N SER A 244 3.18 -10.65 -35.18
CA SER A 244 4.15 -11.73 -35.49
C SER A 244 5.57 -11.29 -35.19
N ALA A 245 5.78 -10.32 -34.30
CA ALA A 245 7.07 -9.77 -33.96
C ALA A 245 7.52 -10.21 -32.57
N THR A 246 8.82 -10.28 -32.34
CA THR A 246 9.41 -10.92 -31.16
C THR A 246 9.94 -9.88 -30.18
N ASP A 247 9.25 -9.76 -29.05
CA ASP A 247 9.63 -8.82 -28.00
C ASP A 247 10.66 -9.41 -27.02
N ALA A 248 11.52 -8.54 -26.50
CA ALA A 248 12.43 -8.81 -25.40
C ALA A 248 12.18 -7.82 -24.27
N VAL A 249 11.55 -8.30 -23.19
CA VAL A 249 11.13 -7.49 -22.04
C VAL A 249 11.94 -7.86 -20.80
N TYR A 250 12.49 -6.84 -20.14
CA TYR A 250 13.24 -6.96 -18.89
C TYR A 250 12.70 -5.95 -17.88
N LEU A 251 11.97 -6.39 -16.86
CA LEU A 251 11.23 -5.49 -15.98
C LEU A 251 12.11 -4.89 -14.87
N GLY A 252 13.07 -5.64 -14.33
CA GLY A 252 14.15 -5.06 -13.55
C GLY A 252 13.99 -5.26 -12.04
N VAL A 253 13.83 -4.19 -11.27
CA VAL A 253 13.76 -4.24 -9.80
C VAL A 253 12.38 -3.81 -9.35
N GLY A 254 11.66 -4.66 -8.62
CA GLY A 254 10.32 -4.39 -8.12
C GLY A 254 9.44 -5.62 -8.24
N ASP A 255 8.21 -5.55 -7.75
CA ASP A 255 7.26 -6.66 -7.86
C ASP A 255 6.47 -6.49 -9.17
N ASP A 256 7.03 -7.00 -10.27
CA ASP A 256 6.57 -6.67 -11.61
C ASP A 256 5.42 -7.55 -12.10
N THR A 257 4.76 -7.13 -13.17
CA THR A 257 3.70 -7.86 -13.84
C THR A 257 3.92 -7.90 -15.35
N ALA A 258 3.79 -9.08 -15.95
CA ALA A 258 3.88 -9.23 -17.41
C ALA A 258 2.72 -10.03 -17.99
N GLU A 259 2.02 -9.45 -18.98
CA GLU A 259 1.09 -10.20 -19.83
C GLU A 259 1.86 -11.00 -20.89
N VAL A 260 1.42 -12.24 -21.13
CA VAL A 260 2.01 -13.11 -22.16
C VAL A 260 1.24 -13.00 -23.48
N GLY A 261 2.00 -12.86 -24.56
CA GLY A 261 1.52 -12.91 -25.94
C GLY A 261 1.05 -14.31 -26.39
N PHE A 262 0.60 -14.42 -27.64
CA PHE A 262 0.27 -15.71 -28.25
C PHE A 262 0.93 -15.87 -29.63
N ARG A 263 1.83 -16.86 -29.76
CA ARG A 263 2.49 -17.15 -31.03
C ARG A 263 2.17 -18.52 -31.62
N THR A 264 2.16 -18.58 -32.95
CA THR A 264 2.02 -19.85 -33.71
C THR A 264 3.05 -20.04 -34.83
N ASP A 265 3.90 -19.04 -35.08
CA ASP A 265 4.90 -19.03 -36.15
C ASP A 265 6.22 -19.72 -35.78
N GLY A 266 6.48 -19.92 -34.48
CA GLY A 266 7.65 -20.61 -33.94
C GLY A 266 8.79 -19.69 -33.52
N ASP A 267 8.59 -18.36 -33.59
CA ASP A 267 9.46 -17.39 -32.94
C ASP A 267 9.16 -17.34 -31.43
N THR A 268 9.96 -16.62 -30.64
CA THR A 268 9.90 -16.72 -29.18
C THR A 268 10.15 -15.41 -28.47
N GLU A 269 9.15 -14.86 -27.78
CA GLU A 269 9.35 -13.68 -26.92
C GLU A 269 10.15 -14.05 -25.67
N THR A 270 10.87 -13.07 -25.15
CA THR A 270 11.55 -13.16 -23.86
C THR A 270 10.85 -12.25 -22.86
N LEU A 271 10.41 -12.82 -21.74
CA LEU A 271 9.95 -12.08 -20.58
C LEU A 271 10.87 -12.39 -19.40
N ASN A 272 11.43 -11.35 -18.80
CA ASN A 272 12.23 -11.43 -17.59
C ASN A 272 11.65 -10.47 -16.55
N GLY A 273 11.20 -10.98 -15.40
CA GLY A 273 10.74 -10.15 -14.28
C GLY A 273 11.93 -9.42 -13.70
N GLY A 274 12.73 -10.09 -12.87
CA GLY A 274 14.04 -9.59 -12.47
C GLY A 274 14.32 -9.86 -11.01
N ASP A 275 14.56 -8.79 -10.26
CA ASP A 275 14.70 -8.81 -8.80
C ASP A 275 13.36 -8.36 -8.17
N GLY A 276 12.67 -9.25 -7.48
CA GLY A 276 11.41 -8.94 -6.80
C GLY A 276 10.51 -10.17 -6.74
N GLU A 277 9.21 -9.97 -6.45
CA GLU A 277 8.18 -11.02 -6.50
C GLU A 277 7.28 -10.82 -7.73
N ASP A 278 7.72 -11.34 -8.87
CA ASP A 278 7.14 -11.00 -10.16
C ASP A 278 5.95 -11.91 -10.52
N THR A 279 4.98 -11.38 -11.28
CA THR A 279 3.77 -12.10 -11.71
C THR A 279 3.63 -12.15 -13.23
N VAL A 280 3.65 -13.36 -13.79
CA VAL A 280 3.29 -13.58 -15.20
C VAL A 280 1.79 -13.85 -15.33
N ARG A 281 1.12 -13.20 -16.30
CA ARG A 281 -0.34 -13.23 -16.50
C ARG A 281 -0.72 -13.76 -17.87
N PHE A 282 -1.75 -14.61 -17.90
CA PHE A 282 -2.26 -15.26 -19.11
C PHE A 282 -3.72 -14.90 -19.42
N ASP A 283 -4.29 -13.93 -18.71
CA ASP A 283 -5.69 -13.49 -18.87
C ASP A 283 -5.86 -12.30 -19.84
N ALA A 284 -4.81 -11.98 -20.62
CA ALA A 284 -4.93 -11.07 -21.74
C ALA A 284 -5.94 -11.62 -22.77
N THR A 285 -6.69 -10.74 -23.44
CA THR A 285 -7.81 -11.13 -24.33
C THR A 285 -7.40 -12.15 -25.42
N ILE A 286 -6.15 -12.09 -25.87
CA ILE A 286 -5.59 -12.97 -26.91
C ILE A 286 -5.34 -14.41 -26.45
N VAL A 287 -5.05 -14.61 -25.16
CA VAL A 287 -4.73 -15.92 -24.55
C VAL A 287 -5.83 -16.44 -23.64
N ASP A 288 -6.79 -15.59 -23.24
CA ASP A 288 -7.78 -15.89 -22.21
C ASP A 288 -8.59 -17.19 -22.45
N ASN A 289 -8.88 -17.50 -23.71
CA ASN A 289 -9.70 -18.65 -24.11
C ASN A 289 -8.86 -19.86 -24.59
N LEU A 290 -7.58 -19.93 -24.22
CA LEU A 290 -6.66 -20.99 -24.61
C LEU A 290 -6.17 -21.77 -23.39
N ASN A 291 -6.10 -23.10 -23.51
CA ASN A 291 -5.56 -23.92 -22.43
C ASN A 291 -4.08 -23.59 -22.20
N LEU A 292 -3.75 -23.13 -20.98
CA LEU A 292 -2.39 -22.85 -20.54
C LEU A 292 -1.70 -24.12 -20.04
N SER A 293 -0.40 -24.23 -20.32
CA SER A 293 0.51 -25.10 -19.59
C SER A 293 1.81 -24.36 -19.31
N ILE A 294 2.11 -24.15 -18.03
CA ILE A 294 3.33 -23.51 -17.55
C ILE A 294 3.97 -24.33 -16.42
N ILE A 295 5.29 -24.46 -16.50
CA ILE A 295 6.13 -25.01 -15.43
C ILE A 295 7.25 -24.00 -15.15
N LEU A 296 7.19 -23.35 -13.99
CA LEU A 296 8.24 -22.47 -13.51
C LEU A 296 9.51 -23.27 -13.19
N ASN A 297 10.67 -22.65 -13.42
CA ASN A 297 11.98 -23.25 -13.11
C ASN A 297 12.75 -22.33 -12.17
N ASP A 298 13.47 -22.88 -11.20
CA ASP A 298 14.33 -22.08 -10.31
C ASP A 298 15.47 -21.38 -11.05
N VAL A 299 15.91 -21.98 -12.17
CA VAL A 299 17.03 -21.47 -12.99
C VAL A 299 16.72 -21.71 -14.46
N GLY A 300 16.78 -20.64 -15.24
CA GLY A 300 16.52 -20.66 -16.68
C GLY A 300 15.04 -20.52 -17.02
N PRO A 301 14.69 -20.58 -18.32
CA PRO A 301 13.33 -20.28 -18.78
C PRO A 301 12.34 -21.35 -18.36
N ALA A 302 11.15 -20.91 -17.96
CA ALA A 302 9.97 -21.73 -17.76
C ALA A 302 9.54 -22.40 -19.07
N THR A 303 8.86 -23.54 -18.95
CA THR A 303 8.25 -24.19 -20.13
C THR A 303 6.82 -23.69 -20.29
N VAL A 304 6.53 -22.94 -21.36
CA VAL A 304 5.21 -22.38 -21.64
C VAL A 304 4.73 -22.84 -23.03
N ASN A 305 3.43 -23.15 -23.18
CA ASN A 305 2.85 -23.62 -24.43
C ASN A 305 2.39 -22.50 -25.40
N PHE A 306 2.82 -21.26 -25.17
CA PHE A 306 2.46 -20.09 -25.96
C PHE A 306 3.60 -19.50 -26.80
N GLY A 307 4.79 -20.12 -26.74
CA GLY A 307 5.95 -19.66 -27.51
C GLY A 307 6.71 -18.52 -26.84
N THR A 308 6.60 -18.35 -25.52
CA THR A 308 7.30 -17.30 -24.77
C THR A 308 8.25 -17.93 -23.74
N GLU A 309 9.49 -17.46 -23.69
CA GLU A 309 10.46 -17.78 -22.64
C GLU A 309 10.25 -16.86 -21.44
N VAL A 310 9.77 -17.41 -20.33
CA VAL A 310 9.51 -16.68 -19.08
C VAL A 310 10.62 -17.00 -18.08
N THR A 311 11.30 -15.99 -17.55
CA THR A 311 12.42 -16.14 -16.60
C THR A 311 12.27 -15.18 -15.43
N ASN A 312 12.74 -15.56 -14.24
CA ASN A 312 12.66 -14.72 -13.03
C ASN A 312 11.20 -14.27 -12.76
N PHE A 313 10.29 -15.24 -12.69
CA PHE A 313 8.91 -15.01 -12.24
C PHE A 313 8.58 -16.04 -11.18
N GLU A 314 8.04 -15.57 -10.06
CA GLU A 314 7.66 -16.37 -8.90
C GLU A 314 6.17 -16.71 -8.95
N ASN A 315 5.34 -15.86 -9.56
CA ASN A 315 3.89 -15.96 -9.47
C ASN A 315 3.26 -16.15 -10.86
N VAL A 316 2.17 -16.93 -10.91
CA VAL A 316 1.43 -17.21 -12.15
C VAL A 316 -0.03 -16.89 -11.97
N ARG A 317 -0.56 -16.08 -12.87
CA ARG A 317 -1.99 -15.84 -13.02
C ARG A 317 -2.46 -16.44 -14.34
N GLY A 318 -3.30 -17.45 -14.23
CA GLY A 318 -3.93 -18.20 -15.31
C GLY A 318 -4.94 -17.38 -16.12
N ASN A 319 -5.93 -18.06 -16.70
CA ASN A 319 -6.92 -17.48 -17.59
C ASN A 319 -8.30 -18.13 -17.46
N SER A 320 -9.29 -17.76 -18.26
CA SER A 320 -10.65 -18.32 -18.14
C SER A 320 -10.84 -19.74 -18.70
N SER A 321 -9.77 -20.37 -19.20
CA SER A 321 -9.75 -21.75 -19.72
C SER A 321 -9.01 -22.70 -18.79
N SER A 322 -9.10 -24.00 -19.04
CA SER A 322 -8.36 -25.01 -18.27
C SER A 322 -6.85 -24.77 -18.30
N ASN A 323 -6.25 -24.59 -17.14
CA ASN A 323 -4.84 -24.30 -16.94
C ASN A 323 -4.10 -25.48 -16.30
N THR A 324 -2.85 -25.70 -16.69
CA THR A 324 -1.91 -26.57 -15.98
C THR A 324 -0.75 -25.73 -15.51
N ILE A 325 -0.70 -25.44 -14.21
CA ILE A 325 0.27 -24.52 -13.60
C ILE A 325 1.13 -25.33 -12.63
N THR A 326 2.44 -25.24 -12.76
CA THR A 326 3.40 -25.80 -11.81
C THR A 326 4.37 -24.72 -11.34
N GLY A 327 4.41 -24.47 -10.04
CA GLY A 327 5.35 -23.57 -9.38
C GLY A 327 6.79 -24.11 -9.34
N ASN A 328 7.67 -23.39 -8.66
CA ASN A 328 9.08 -23.72 -8.50
C ASN A 328 9.40 -24.12 -7.04
N ASN A 329 10.63 -23.94 -6.53
CA ASN A 329 10.97 -24.24 -5.12
C ASN A 329 10.88 -23.02 -4.19
N SER A 330 10.36 -21.89 -4.68
CA SER A 330 10.13 -20.65 -3.92
C SER A 330 8.65 -20.56 -3.52
N ALA A 331 8.31 -19.66 -2.60
CA ALA A 331 6.91 -19.41 -2.28
C ALA A 331 6.21 -18.73 -3.46
N ASN A 332 5.27 -19.42 -4.10
CA ASN A 332 4.56 -18.93 -5.28
C ASN A 332 3.12 -18.53 -4.94
N LYS A 333 2.58 -17.54 -5.68
CA LYS A 333 1.16 -17.24 -5.76
C LYS A 333 0.64 -17.72 -7.11
N LEU A 334 -0.30 -18.66 -7.09
CA LEU A 334 -0.81 -19.35 -8.26
C LEU A 334 -2.34 -19.19 -8.34
N TRP A 335 -2.82 -18.60 -9.43
CA TRP A 335 -4.25 -18.41 -9.68
C TRP A 335 -4.68 -19.14 -10.97
N GLY A 336 -5.67 -20.02 -10.89
CA GLY A 336 -6.30 -20.66 -12.06
C GLY A 336 -7.28 -19.75 -12.78
N LEU A 337 -8.03 -18.95 -12.02
CA LEU A 337 -9.12 -18.05 -12.45
C LEU A 337 -10.39 -18.78 -12.86
N GLY A 338 -10.47 -19.34 -14.07
CA GLY A 338 -11.68 -19.99 -14.55
C GLY A 338 -11.37 -21.21 -15.37
N GLY A 339 -12.18 -22.25 -15.28
CA GLY A 339 -12.04 -23.41 -16.15
C GLY A 339 -12.02 -24.72 -15.40
N THR A 340 -10.96 -25.50 -15.56
CA THR A 340 -10.81 -26.80 -14.90
C THR A 340 -9.32 -26.98 -14.78
N ASP A 341 -8.80 -26.54 -13.66
CA ASP A 341 -7.39 -26.24 -13.53
C ASP A 341 -6.66 -27.38 -12.82
N THR A 342 -5.39 -27.54 -13.13
CA THR A 342 -4.47 -28.43 -12.44
C THR A 342 -3.31 -27.60 -11.96
N ILE A 343 -3.25 -27.35 -10.65
CA ILE A 343 -2.24 -26.48 -10.04
C ILE A 343 -1.38 -27.30 -9.08
N ASP A 344 -0.07 -27.19 -9.24
CA ASP A 344 0.96 -27.80 -8.38
C ASP A 344 1.87 -26.67 -7.87
N GLY A 345 1.91 -26.45 -6.56
CA GLY A 345 2.78 -25.43 -5.93
C GLY A 345 4.26 -25.73 -6.11
N GLY A 346 4.63 -27.02 -6.17
CA GLY A 346 6.02 -27.44 -6.24
C GLY A 346 6.63 -27.52 -4.85
N GLY A 347 7.49 -26.57 -4.49
CA GLY A 347 8.02 -26.47 -3.14
C GLY A 347 8.12 -25.03 -2.70
N GLY A 348 8.08 -24.77 -1.40
CA GLY A 348 7.90 -23.41 -0.91
C GLY A 348 6.66 -23.36 -0.03
N ASN A 349 6.25 -22.17 0.36
CA ASN A 349 5.00 -22.00 1.09
C ASN A 349 4.06 -21.22 0.17
N ASP A 350 3.23 -21.95 -0.56
CA ASP A 350 2.52 -21.43 -1.73
C ASP A 350 1.12 -20.91 -1.36
N LEU A 351 0.64 -19.95 -2.13
CA LEU A 351 -0.75 -19.48 -2.11
C LEU A 351 -1.43 -19.93 -3.40
N ILE A 352 -2.39 -20.82 -3.31
CA ILE A 352 -3.04 -21.44 -4.47
C ILE A 352 -4.54 -21.13 -4.45
N ASP A 353 -5.05 -20.59 -5.55
CA ASP A 353 -6.47 -20.34 -5.78
C ASP A 353 -6.88 -20.89 -7.15
N GLY A 354 -7.73 -21.93 -7.16
CA GLY A 354 -8.27 -22.51 -8.39
C GLY A 354 -9.20 -21.56 -9.14
N GLY A 355 -10.04 -20.83 -8.42
CA GLY A 355 -11.04 -19.93 -8.99
C GLY A 355 -12.38 -20.59 -9.31
N ASP A 356 -12.97 -20.25 -10.46
CA ASP A 356 -14.25 -20.79 -10.95
C ASP A 356 -14.01 -22.11 -11.73
N GLY A 357 -14.89 -23.09 -11.57
CA GLY A 357 -14.79 -24.37 -12.28
C GLY A 357 -14.28 -25.53 -11.41
N ASP A 358 -14.05 -26.69 -12.03
CA ASP A 358 -13.69 -27.94 -11.32
C ASP A 358 -12.16 -28.10 -11.28
N ASP A 359 -11.51 -27.80 -10.15
CA ASP A 359 -10.06 -27.69 -10.06
C ASP A 359 -9.39 -28.84 -9.30
N THR A 360 -8.13 -29.13 -9.62
CA THR A 360 -7.28 -30.07 -8.89
C THR A 360 -6.01 -29.36 -8.45
N MET A 361 -5.78 -29.32 -7.14
CA MET A 361 -4.69 -28.57 -6.53
C MET A 361 -3.81 -29.47 -5.65
N THR A 362 -2.50 -29.22 -5.72
CA THR A 362 -1.52 -29.74 -4.76
C THR A 362 -0.53 -28.62 -4.42
N GLY A 363 -0.13 -28.48 -3.16
CA GLY A 363 0.84 -27.49 -2.71
C GLY A 363 2.26 -28.02 -2.86
N GLY A 364 2.46 -29.30 -2.59
CA GLY A 364 3.73 -29.98 -2.80
C GLY A 364 4.51 -30.01 -1.49
N THR A 365 5.71 -29.40 -1.46
CA THR A 365 6.52 -29.38 -0.24
C THR A 365 6.51 -28.03 0.44
N GLY A 366 6.09 -27.98 1.69
CA GLY A 366 6.20 -26.80 2.55
C GLY A 366 4.89 -26.61 3.28
N ASP A 367 4.54 -25.36 3.58
CA ASP A 367 3.31 -25.03 4.30
C ASP A 367 2.43 -24.15 3.41
N ASP A 368 1.46 -24.78 2.76
CA ASP A 368 0.72 -24.15 1.66
C ASP A 368 -0.64 -23.61 2.10
N VAL A 369 -1.17 -22.64 1.37
CA VAL A 369 -2.47 -22.02 1.61
C VAL A 369 -3.33 -22.17 0.36
N PHE A 370 -4.39 -22.96 0.45
CA PHE A 370 -5.41 -23.08 -0.58
C PHE A 370 -6.55 -22.11 -0.29
N VAL A 371 -6.91 -21.28 -1.25
CA VAL A 371 -8.08 -20.40 -1.18
C VAL A 371 -9.20 -21.03 -2.00
N TRP A 372 -10.37 -21.19 -1.38
CA TRP A 372 -11.56 -21.64 -2.10
C TRP A 372 -12.44 -20.43 -2.46
N SER A 373 -12.05 -19.73 -3.54
CA SER A 373 -12.69 -18.53 -4.09
C SER A 373 -13.78 -18.85 -5.12
N GLY A 374 -14.34 -17.82 -5.79
CA GLY A 374 -15.15 -17.98 -7.01
C GLY A 374 -16.64 -17.67 -6.85
N GLU A 375 -17.26 -17.08 -7.87
CA GLU A 375 -18.72 -16.89 -7.93
C GLU A 375 -19.41 -18.14 -8.51
N ASN A 376 -18.75 -18.84 -9.44
CA ASN A 376 -19.20 -20.08 -10.08
C ASN A 376 -18.25 -21.24 -9.74
N ARG A 377 -17.96 -21.42 -8.45
CA ARG A 377 -17.13 -22.53 -7.96
C ARG A 377 -17.62 -23.87 -8.51
N GLY A 378 -16.69 -24.77 -8.83
CA GLY A 378 -16.97 -26.14 -9.23
C GLY A 378 -16.55 -27.16 -8.17
N ASN A 379 -16.36 -28.40 -8.61
CA ASN A 379 -16.01 -29.52 -7.76
C ASN A 379 -14.48 -29.65 -7.66
N ASP A 380 -13.92 -29.07 -6.60
CA ASP A 380 -12.49 -28.93 -6.43
C ASP A 380 -11.90 -30.07 -5.60
N ILE A 381 -10.64 -30.41 -5.88
CA ILE A 381 -9.91 -31.49 -5.24
C ILE A 381 -8.57 -30.95 -4.77
N ILE A 382 -8.31 -30.99 -3.46
CA ILE A 382 -6.97 -30.75 -2.89
C ILE A 382 -6.34 -32.10 -2.54
N THR A 383 -5.14 -32.35 -3.05
CA THR A 383 -4.44 -33.65 -2.92
C THR A 383 -3.26 -33.66 -1.96
N ASP A 384 -2.92 -32.49 -1.41
CA ASP A 384 -1.62 -32.23 -0.78
C ASP A 384 -1.53 -32.58 0.70
N PHE A 385 -2.68 -32.61 1.37
CA PHE A 385 -2.75 -32.97 2.77
C PHE A 385 -2.10 -34.35 2.95
N GLY A 386 -0.92 -34.43 3.59
CA GLY A 386 -0.43 -35.64 4.29
C GLY A 386 0.83 -36.35 3.90
N ASN A 387 1.62 -35.87 2.95
CA ASN A 387 2.82 -36.61 2.53
C ASN A 387 4.14 -35.86 2.72
N ASP A 388 4.17 -34.54 2.67
CA ASP A 388 5.46 -33.82 2.55
C ASP A 388 5.64 -32.59 3.49
N SER A 389 4.57 -32.12 4.16
CA SER A 389 4.57 -31.02 5.16
C SER A 389 5.08 -31.46 6.55
N GLY A 390 6.36 -31.83 6.65
CA GLY A 390 7.18 -31.81 7.89
C GLY A 390 6.76 -32.59 9.16
N GLY A 391 5.55 -33.14 9.27
CA GLY A 391 4.98 -33.75 10.47
C GLY A 391 3.59 -34.38 10.24
N PRO A 392 3.10 -35.26 11.13
CA PRO A 392 1.76 -35.83 11.01
C PRO A 392 0.69 -34.80 11.38
N TYR A 393 -0.45 -34.79 10.68
CA TYR A 393 -1.60 -33.87 10.81
C TYR A 393 -2.13 -33.53 12.22
N ASN A 394 -1.68 -34.23 13.26
CA ASN A 394 -2.15 -34.09 14.63
C ASN A 394 -1.05 -33.79 15.64
N ASP A 395 0.13 -33.34 15.17
CA ASP A 395 1.28 -33.12 16.05
C ASP A 395 1.25 -31.79 16.83
N THR A 396 0.21 -30.98 16.62
CA THR A 396 -0.05 -29.68 17.29
C THR A 396 1.02 -28.62 17.04
N ILE A 397 1.88 -28.82 16.04
CA ILE A 397 2.78 -27.81 15.51
C ILE A 397 2.00 -27.14 14.36
N THR A 398 1.93 -25.82 14.41
CA THR A 398 0.98 -25.01 13.61
C THR A 398 1.70 -24.24 12.51
N THR A 399 3.00 -24.50 12.35
CA THR A 399 3.96 -23.74 11.54
C THR A 399 4.68 -24.69 10.59
N ASN A 400 4.00 -25.79 10.24
CA ASN A 400 4.49 -26.88 9.42
C ASN A 400 3.31 -27.61 8.75
N ASN A 401 2.17 -26.93 8.59
CA ASN A 401 0.92 -27.53 8.12
C ASN A 401 0.35 -26.70 6.98
N ASP A 402 -0.33 -27.37 6.07
CA ASP A 402 -1.10 -26.76 4.99
C ASP A 402 -2.44 -26.24 5.52
N PHE A 403 -2.95 -25.17 4.91
CA PHE A 403 -4.17 -24.48 5.30
C PHE A 403 -5.14 -24.37 4.12
N VAL A 404 -6.44 -24.42 4.42
CA VAL A 404 -7.50 -24.01 3.48
C VAL A 404 -8.20 -22.79 4.05
N ASP A 405 -8.21 -21.68 3.32
CA ASP A 405 -9.02 -20.52 3.64
C ASP A 405 -10.46 -20.72 3.15
N LEU A 406 -11.35 -20.97 4.12
CA LEU A 406 -12.79 -21.13 3.91
C LEU A 406 -13.59 -19.93 4.44
N SER A 407 -12.92 -18.84 4.85
CA SER A 407 -13.54 -17.71 5.54
C SER A 407 -14.55 -16.93 4.67
N GLY A 408 -14.35 -16.95 3.34
CA GLY A 408 -15.30 -16.39 2.38
C GLY A 408 -16.64 -17.13 2.33
N ILE A 409 -16.69 -18.39 2.76
CA ILE A 409 -17.86 -19.28 2.62
C ILE A 409 -18.47 -19.61 3.98
N PHE A 410 -17.67 -19.89 5.00
CA PHE A 410 -18.11 -20.16 6.36
C PHE A 410 -17.80 -18.96 7.28
N ASN A 411 -18.81 -18.12 7.48
CA ASN A 411 -18.73 -16.96 8.36
C ASN A 411 -20.10 -16.68 9.01
N GLU A 412 -20.18 -15.66 9.87
CA GLU A 412 -21.40 -15.32 10.59
C GLU A 412 -22.56 -14.94 9.65
N THR A 413 -22.28 -14.44 8.45
CA THR A 413 -23.32 -14.07 7.48
C THR A 413 -23.92 -15.28 6.78
N THR A 414 -23.16 -16.37 6.62
CA THR A 414 -23.61 -17.60 5.96
C THR A 414 -24.13 -18.65 6.96
N LEU A 415 -23.87 -18.49 8.26
CA LEU A 415 -24.29 -19.40 9.32
C LEU A 415 -25.82 -19.60 9.36
N ASP A 416 -26.61 -18.54 9.22
CA ASP A 416 -28.07 -18.63 9.24
C ASP A 416 -28.60 -19.45 8.05
N ALA A 417 -27.98 -19.30 6.88
CA ALA A 417 -28.30 -20.08 5.70
C ALA A 417 -27.94 -21.56 5.89
N TYR A 418 -26.76 -21.84 6.46
CA TYR A 418 -26.32 -23.19 6.79
C TYR A 418 -27.27 -23.88 7.79
N ASN A 419 -27.59 -23.20 8.89
CA ASN A 419 -28.50 -23.71 9.92
C ASN A 419 -29.87 -24.04 9.33
N SER A 420 -30.39 -23.13 8.51
CA SER A 420 -31.66 -23.31 7.80
C SER A 420 -31.64 -24.49 6.84
N ALA A 421 -30.56 -24.68 6.09
CA ALA A 421 -30.41 -25.74 5.10
C ALA A 421 -30.31 -27.14 5.75
N ASN A 422 -29.61 -27.27 6.88
CA ASN A 422 -29.41 -28.56 7.57
C ASN A 422 -30.44 -28.87 8.65
N GLY A 423 -31.30 -27.91 9.01
CA GLY A 423 -32.15 -28.04 10.20
C GLY A 423 -31.31 -28.16 11.49
N THR A 424 -30.25 -27.37 11.57
CA THR A 424 -29.31 -27.33 12.70
C THR A 424 -29.34 -25.96 13.37
N ASP A 425 -28.81 -25.89 14.59
CA ASP A 425 -28.86 -24.70 15.45
C ASP A 425 -27.44 -24.31 15.90
N PHE A 426 -26.46 -24.35 15.00
CA PHE A 426 -25.08 -24.02 15.32
C PHE A 426 -24.95 -22.55 15.71
N VAL A 427 -24.22 -22.29 16.79
CA VAL A 427 -24.06 -20.95 17.37
C VAL A 427 -22.92 -20.17 16.70
N ASN A 428 -22.10 -20.83 15.88
CA ASN A 428 -20.98 -20.22 15.18
C ASN A 428 -20.67 -21.00 13.88
N ALA A 429 -20.03 -20.30 12.94
CA ALA A 429 -19.65 -20.86 11.63
C ALA A 429 -18.70 -22.06 11.74
N ILE A 430 -17.84 -22.12 12.76
CA ILE A 430 -16.88 -23.21 12.93
C ILE A 430 -17.56 -24.54 13.32
N ALA A 431 -18.66 -24.51 14.07
CA ALA A 431 -19.43 -25.71 14.38
C ALA A 431 -20.21 -26.21 13.16
N ALA A 432 -20.69 -25.29 12.31
CA ALA A 432 -21.27 -25.61 11.02
C ALA A 432 -20.24 -26.24 10.07
N LEU A 433 -19.04 -25.65 9.94
CA LEU A 433 -17.96 -26.19 9.12
C LEU A 433 -17.52 -27.59 9.59
N ASN A 434 -17.33 -27.78 10.90
CA ASN A 434 -16.96 -29.09 11.45
C ASN A 434 -18.03 -30.16 11.26
N HIS A 435 -19.31 -29.76 11.20
CA HIS A 435 -20.40 -30.66 10.88
C HIS A 435 -20.39 -31.04 9.40
N ASP A 436 -20.09 -30.08 8.51
CA ASP A 436 -20.03 -30.32 7.07
C ASP A 436 -18.86 -31.22 6.68
N VAL A 437 -17.64 -30.90 7.14
CA VAL A 437 -16.41 -31.62 6.75
C VAL A 437 -16.25 -33.00 7.42
N ALA A 438 -17.27 -33.48 8.14
CA ALA A 438 -17.20 -34.70 8.93
C ALA A 438 -16.94 -35.96 8.08
N ASP A 439 -17.28 -35.94 6.79
CA ASP A 439 -17.02 -37.01 5.82
C ASP A 439 -15.78 -36.75 4.94
N GLY A 440 -15.03 -35.67 5.19
CA GLY A 440 -13.87 -35.26 4.40
C GLY A 440 -14.19 -34.47 3.14
N VAL A 441 -15.47 -34.10 2.93
CA VAL A 441 -15.93 -33.28 1.82
C VAL A 441 -16.61 -32.04 2.38
N VAL A 442 -16.27 -30.87 1.84
CA VAL A 442 -17.01 -29.63 2.10
C VAL A 442 -18.05 -29.49 1.00
N ASN A 443 -19.32 -29.36 1.38
CA ASN A 443 -20.48 -29.41 0.47
C ASN A 443 -21.28 -28.09 0.45
N PHE A 444 -20.78 -27.04 1.11
CA PHE A 444 -21.51 -25.78 1.29
C PHE A 444 -20.96 -24.66 0.41
N ASN A 445 -21.84 -23.99 -0.35
CA ASN A 445 -21.50 -22.87 -1.22
C ASN A 445 -22.12 -21.52 -0.79
N GLY A 446 -22.61 -21.43 0.46
CA GLY A 446 -23.29 -20.25 0.99
C GLY A 446 -24.82 -20.26 0.89
N THR A 447 -25.44 -21.04 -0.01
CA THR A 447 -26.93 -21.07 -0.15
C THR A 447 -27.58 -22.45 -0.33
N ASP A 448 -26.87 -23.48 -0.82
CA ASP A 448 -27.39 -24.85 -0.98
C ASP A 448 -26.29 -25.89 -0.69
N MET A 449 -26.67 -27.00 -0.07
CA MET A 449 -25.81 -28.13 0.34
C MET A 449 -26.05 -29.42 -0.42
N THR A 450 -27.05 -29.43 -1.30
CA THR A 450 -27.48 -30.66 -2.00
C THR A 450 -27.33 -30.56 -3.52
N SER A 451 -27.03 -29.36 -4.02
CA SER A 451 -26.76 -29.11 -5.44
C SER A 451 -25.59 -28.14 -5.70
N GLY A 452 -24.85 -27.76 -4.65
CA GLY A 452 -23.72 -26.85 -4.74
C GLY A 452 -22.39 -27.54 -5.12
N PRO A 453 -21.37 -26.76 -5.51
CA PRO A 453 -20.00 -27.21 -5.67
C PRO A 453 -19.46 -27.87 -4.41
N THR A 454 -18.52 -28.80 -4.59
CA THR A 454 -17.91 -29.59 -3.52
C THR A 454 -16.41 -29.36 -3.48
N LEU A 455 -15.82 -29.28 -2.29
CA LEU A 455 -14.37 -29.30 -2.10
C LEU A 455 -13.99 -30.61 -1.42
N THR A 456 -13.26 -31.46 -2.14
CA THR A 456 -12.76 -32.75 -1.66
C THR A 456 -11.32 -32.62 -1.21
N MET A 457 -11.04 -32.92 0.06
CA MET A 457 -9.67 -32.94 0.58
C MET A 457 -9.19 -34.39 0.73
N THR A 458 -8.18 -34.79 -0.04
CA THR A 458 -7.64 -36.14 0.03
C THR A 458 -6.63 -36.24 1.18
N GLY A 459 -6.73 -37.27 2.04
CA GLY A 459 -5.76 -37.54 3.11
C GLY A 459 -6.16 -37.03 4.51
N VAL A 460 -7.10 -36.08 4.60
CA VAL A 460 -7.55 -35.53 5.89
C VAL A 460 -8.22 -36.60 6.75
N THR A 461 -7.62 -36.94 7.90
CA THR A 461 -8.19 -37.87 8.89
C THR A 461 -8.25 -37.24 10.28
N GLY A 462 -9.40 -36.66 10.61
CA GLY A 462 -9.66 -35.96 11.87
C GLY A 462 -10.02 -34.50 11.62
N GLY A 463 -11.22 -34.10 12.02
CA GLY A 463 -11.84 -32.82 11.63
C GLY A 463 -10.98 -31.57 11.81
N LEU A 464 -11.34 -30.53 11.06
CA LEU A 464 -10.62 -29.27 10.96
C LEU A 464 -10.61 -28.54 12.32
N THR A 465 -9.43 -28.27 12.85
CA THR A 465 -9.30 -27.45 14.07
C THR A 465 -9.08 -26.00 13.72
N GLU A 466 -9.76 -25.11 14.44
CA GLU A 466 -9.39 -23.71 14.48
C GLU A 466 -8.06 -23.58 15.24
N GLU A 467 -6.94 -23.58 14.54
CA GLU A 467 -5.74 -22.91 15.06
C GLU A 467 -5.83 -21.44 14.70
N GLN A 468 -6.78 -20.76 15.35
CA GLN A 468 -6.73 -19.32 15.51
C GLN A 468 -5.37 -18.98 16.11
N THR A 469 -4.54 -18.31 15.32
CA THR A 469 -3.43 -17.50 15.78
C THR A 469 -3.96 -16.58 16.86
N ALA A 470 -3.78 -16.98 18.12
CA ALA A 470 -4.46 -16.32 19.23
C ALA A 470 -3.89 -14.92 19.45
N VAL A 471 -4.77 -13.93 19.31
CA VAL A 471 -4.52 -12.53 19.65
C VAL A 471 -4.14 -12.41 21.14
N VAL A 472 -3.30 -11.42 21.40
CA VAL A 472 -2.89 -10.99 22.74
C VAL A 472 -4.04 -10.22 23.41
N CYS A 473 -4.64 -10.76 24.47
CA CYS A 473 -5.77 -10.11 25.16
C CYS A 473 -5.60 -10.09 26.68
N PHE A 474 -6.21 -9.06 27.30
CA PHE A 474 -6.36 -8.93 28.75
C PHE A 474 -7.69 -9.53 29.19
N THR A 475 -7.79 -10.05 30.42
CA THR A 475 -9.10 -10.43 30.96
C THR A 475 -9.76 -9.23 31.65
N SER A 476 -11.09 -9.21 31.74
CA SER A 476 -11.83 -8.26 32.58
C SER A 476 -11.26 -8.18 34.01
N GLY A 477 -11.30 -6.98 34.58
CA GLY A 477 -10.72 -6.64 35.88
C GLY A 477 -9.23 -6.33 35.84
N THR A 478 -8.56 -6.45 34.68
CA THR A 478 -7.17 -6.00 34.54
C THR A 478 -7.10 -4.48 34.61
N LEU A 479 -6.32 -3.96 35.54
CA LEU A 479 -6.10 -2.53 35.75
C LEU A 479 -4.96 -2.03 34.85
N ILE A 480 -5.28 -1.15 33.92
CA ILE A 480 -4.35 -0.47 33.03
C ILE A 480 -4.03 0.92 33.59
N LYS A 481 -2.75 1.29 33.60
CA LYS A 481 -2.31 2.60 34.11
C LYS A 481 -2.56 3.70 33.09
N THR A 482 -3.44 4.63 33.40
CA THR A 482 -3.79 5.81 32.58
C THR A 482 -3.36 7.12 33.24
N ARG A 483 -3.63 8.25 32.59
CA ARG A 483 -3.40 9.59 33.17
C ARG A 483 -4.27 9.85 34.40
N GLU A 484 -5.45 9.25 34.46
CA GLU A 484 -6.42 9.43 35.56
C GLU A 484 -6.20 8.44 36.72
N GLY A 485 -5.31 7.46 36.55
CA GLY A 485 -5.00 6.44 37.54
C GLY A 485 -5.06 5.03 36.95
N ASN A 486 -5.30 4.03 37.80
CA ASN A 486 -5.49 2.66 37.33
C ASN A 486 -6.97 2.48 36.97
N VAL A 487 -7.24 2.18 35.69
CA VAL A 487 -8.59 2.00 35.13
C VAL A 487 -8.75 0.54 34.70
N ALA A 488 -9.91 -0.07 34.95
CA ALA A 488 -10.17 -1.44 34.49
C ALA A 488 -10.25 -1.49 32.96
N VAL A 489 -9.74 -2.56 32.35
CA VAL A 489 -9.64 -2.67 30.88
C VAL A 489 -11.01 -2.58 30.19
N GLU A 490 -12.07 -3.08 30.83
CA GLU A 490 -13.45 -2.99 30.36
C GLU A 490 -14.06 -1.57 30.41
N ASP A 491 -13.45 -0.66 31.17
CA ASP A 491 -13.92 0.73 31.30
C ASP A 491 -13.14 1.70 30.39
N LEU A 492 -12.09 1.23 29.72
CA LEU A 492 -11.29 2.01 28.78
C LEU A 492 -12.06 2.35 27.51
N LYS A 493 -11.75 3.50 26.93
CA LYS A 493 -12.37 4.03 25.71
C LYS A 493 -11.32 4.52 24.73
N ILE A 494 -11.75 4.69 23.48
CA ILE A 494 -10.96 5.40 22.47
C ILE A 494 -10.60 6.79 23.00
N ASP A 495 -9.37 7.22 22.72
CA ASP A 495 -8.70 8.43 23.19
C ASP A 495 -8.31 8.48 24.69
N ASP A 496 -8.60 7.45 25.48
CA ASP A 496 -8.05 7.37 26.83
C ASP A 496 -6.51 7.27 26.78
N GLU A 497 -5.84 8.12 27.56
CA GLU A 497 -4.37 8.19 27.58
C GLU A 497 -3.77 7.14 28.53
N VAL A 498 -3.23 6.07 27.97
CA VAL A 498 -2.54 4.99 28.68
C VAL A 498 -1.04 5.28 28.80
N LEU A 499 -0.47 5.04 29.98
CA LEU A 499 0.97 5.15 30.18
C LEU A 499 1.69 3.97 29.52
N THR A 500 2.54 4.28 28.55
CA THR A 500 3.45 3.34 27.89
C THR A 500 4.88 3.48 28.44
N LEU A 501 5.68 2.43 28.27
CA LEU A 501 7.04 2.37 28.81
C LEU A 501 7.97 3.39 28.12
N ASP A 502 7.88 3.51 26.79
CA ASP A 502 8.87 4.24 25.98
C ASP A 502 8.38 5.63 25.54
N GLN A 503 7.08 5.79 25.28
CA GLN A 503 6.50 7.00 24.66
C GLN A 503 5.60 7.81 25.61
N GLY A 504 5.62 7.49 26.90
CA GLY A 504 4.79 8.18 27.89
C GLY A 504 3.30 7.91 27.67
N TYR A 505 2.45 8.93 27.81
CA TYR A 505 1.00 8.75 27.67
C TYR A 505 0.61 8.73 26.19
N GLN A 506 -0.03 7.65 25.75
CA GLN A 506 -0.48 7.45 24.38
C GLN A 506 -2.00 7.20 24.34
N PRO A 507 -2.73 7.78 23.37
CA PRO A 507 -4.18 7.60 23.25
C PRO A 507 -4.52 6.25 22.62
N ILE A 508 -5.47 5.53 23.21
CA ILE A 508 -6.04 4.33 22.60
C ILE A 508 -6.73 4.72 21.29
N ARG A 509 -6.41 4.01 20.20
CA ARG A 509 -7.05 4.26 18.90
C ARG A 509 -8.19 3.30 18.60
N TRP A 510 -8.14 2.10 19.15
CA TRP A 510 -9.23 1.13 19.05
C TRP A 510 -9.21 0.19 20.26
N ILE A 511 -10.39 -0.26 20.67
CA ILE A 511 -10.59 -1.22 21.76
C ILE A 511 -11.78 -2.13 21.43
N GLY A 512 -11.59 -3.44 21.63
CA GLY A 512 -12.62 -4.46 21.38
C GLY A 512 -12.57 -5.58 22.41
N SER A 513 -13.64 -6.39 22.47
CA SER A 513 -13.73 -7.50 23.40
C SER A 513 -14.40 -8.74 22.81
N ARG A 514 -14.08 -9.91 23.37
CA ARG A 514 -14.68 -11.22 23.02
C ARG A 514 -14.95 -12.01 24.30
N THR A 515 -16.16 -12.55 24.43
CA THR A 515 -16.54 -13.38 25.59
C THR A 515 -16.45 -14.86 25.24
N LEU A 516 -15.79 -15.65 26.10
CA LEU A 516 -15.74 -17.11 26.03
C LEU A 516 -16.49 -17.72 27.21
N SER A 517 -17.48 -18.54 26.90
CA SER A 517 -18.24 -19.31 27.88
C SER A 517 -17.44 -20.51 28.42
N LYS A 518 -17.89 -21.08 29.54
CA LYS A 518 -17.33 -22.31 30.09
C LYS A 518 -17.20 -23.42 29.05
N GLN A 519 -18.25 -23.61 28.25
CA GLN A 519 -18.30 -24.66 27.24
C GLN A 519 -17.25 -24.43 26.15
N ALA A 520 -17.01 -23.17 25.74
CA ALA A 520 -15.96 -22.83 24.79
C ALA A 520 -14.55 -23.06 25.36
N LEU A 521 -14.33 -22.73 26.63
CA LEU A 521 -13.05 -22.95 27.32
C LEU A 521 -12.76 -24.45 27.57
N ASP A 522 -13.80 -25.24 27.83
CA ASP A 522 -13.68 -26.70 28.00
C ASP A 522 -13.45 -27.40 26.66
N ALA A 523 -14.07 -26.91 25.57
CA ALA A 523 -13.84 -27.40 24.21
C ALA A 523 -12.44 -27.04 23.68
N ASN A 524 -11.92 -25.86 24.07
CA ASN A 524 -10.61 -25.37 23.65
C ASN A 524 -9.72 -25.00 24.86
N PRO A 525 -9.14 -26.00 25.56
CA PRO A 525 -8.30 -25.75 26.74
C PRO A 525 -7.08 -24.85 26.47
N LYS A 526 -6.62 -24.79 25.20
CA LYS A 526 -5.55 -23.90 24.74
C LYS A 526 -5.90 -22.40 24.84
N LEU A 527 -7.18 -22.04 25.03
CA LEU A 527 -7.66 -20.66 25.19
C LEU A 527 -7.86 -20.26 26.67
N ARG A 528 -7.58 -21.15 27.62
CA ARG A 528 -7.71 -20.86 29.05
C ARG A 528 -6.69 -19.81 29.49
N PRO A 529 -7.09 -18.78 30.25
CA PRO A 529 -6.19 -17.70 30.60
C PRO A 529 -5.04 -18.18 31.49
N ILE A 530 -3.92 -17.49 31.38
CA ILE A 530 -2.75 -17.68 32.25
C ILE A 530 -2.86 -16.68 33.39
N ARG A 531 -2.84 -17.19 34.63
CA ARG A 531 -2.77 -16.39 35.85
C ARG A 531 -1.31 -16.23 36.25
N ILE A 532 -0.89 -14.97 36.41
CA ILE A 532 0.40 -14.56 36.94
C ILE A 532 0.14 -13.93 38.31
N LYS A 533 0.57 -14.61 39.38
CA LYS A 533 0.32 -14.16 40.75
C LYS A 533 1.13 -12.92 41.09
N ALA A 534 0.62 -12.13 42.03
CA ALA A 534 1.32 -10.96 42.55
C ALA A 534 2.78 -11.29 42.94
N GLY A 535 3.73 -10.52 42.41
CA GLY A 535 5.16 -10.68 42.63
C GLY A 535 5.87 -11.80 41.85
N ALA A 536 5.15 -12.61 41.06
CA ALA A 536 5.73 -13.77 40.36
C ALA A 536 6.77 -13.39 39.29
N LEU A 537 6.72 -12.17 38.74
CA LEU A 537 7.65 -11.70 37.72
C LEU A 537 8.93 -11.07 38.33
N GLY A 538 8.92 -10.76 39.63
CA GLY A 538 10.01 -10.07 40.34
C GLY A 538 9.79 -8.56 40.49
N ASN A 539 10.55 -7.94 41.42
CA ASN A 539 10.41 -6.53 41.81
C ASN A 539 8.97 -6.12 42.20
N ASN A 540 8.24 -7.02 42.88
CA ASN A 540 6.82 -6.86 43.24
C ASN A 540 5.87 -6.73 42.04
N MET A 541 6.25 -7.23 40.86
CA MET A 541 5.39 -7.29 39.68
C MET A 541 4.83 -8.71 39.44
N PRO A 542 3.57 -8.82 38.96
CA PRO A 542 2.56 -7.77 39.01
C PRO A 542 2.23 -7.42 40.47
N GLU A 543 1.69 -6.22 40.71
CA GLU A 543 1.29 -5.75 42.05
C GLU A 543 0.06 -6.51 42.58
N GLN A 544 -0.74 -7.07 41.66
CA GLN A 544 -1.92 -7.90 41.92
C GLN A 544 -1.94 -9.07 40.92
N ASP A 545 -2.73 -10.10 41.17
CA ASP A 545 -2.84 -11.21 40.22
C ASP A 545 -3.29 -10.68 38.84
N LEU A 546 -2.56 -11.03 37.80
CA LEU A 546 -2.82 -10.64 36.43
C LEU A 546 -3.27 -11.87 35.64
N MET A 547 -4.39 -11.77 34.92
CA MET A 547 -4.86 -12.82 34.02
C MET A 547 -4.83 -12.31 32.58
N VAL A 548 -4.27 -13.12 31.70
CA VAL A 548 -4.07 -12.78 30.28
C VAL A 548 -4.28 -13.98 29.39
N SER A 549 -4.49 -13.75 28.09
CA SER A 549 -4.53 -14.84 27.12
C SER A 549 -3.18 -15.59 27.07
N PRO A 550 -3.14 -16.87 26.68
CA PRO A 550 -1.90 -17.65 26.68
C PRO A 550 -0.79 -17.09 25.79
N GLN A 551 -1.15 -16.37 24.74
CA GLN A 551 -0.24 -15.79 23.76
C GLN A 551 0.20 -14.39 24.16
N HIS A 552 -0.48 -13.76 25.13
CA HIS A 552 -0.15 -12.44 25.65
C HIS A 552 1.31 -12.37 26.09
N ARG A 553 2.09 -11.45 25.51
CA ARG A 553 3.50 -11.37 25.85
C ARG A 553 3.75 -10.43 27.01
N VAL A 554 4.56 -10.94 27.92
CA VAL A 554 5.05 -10.24 29.09
C VAL A 554 6.48 -9.83 28.81
N LEU A 555 6.83 -8.58 29.14
CA LEU A 555 8.21 -8.13 29.04
C LEU A 555 9.05 -8.88 30.09
N ALA A 556 10.18 -9.41 29.69
CA ALA A 556 11.19 -9.94 30.60
C ALA A 556 12.48 -9.13 30.45
N ASN A 557 13.04 -8.68 31.58
CA ASN A 557 14.32 -7.99 31.63
C ASN A 557 15.28 -8.76 32.54
N SER A 558 16.19 -9.53 31.95
CA SER A 558 17.09 -10.38 32.72
C SER A 558 18.45 -10.60 32.06
N LYS A 559 19.46 -10.90 32.88
CA LYS A 559 20.79 -11.34 32.40
C LYS A 559 20.72 -12.66 31.62
N ILE A 560 19.68 -13.46 31.83
CA ILE A 560 19.46 -14.71 31.07
C ILE A 560 19.05 -14.35 29.64
N ALA A 561 18.15 -13.37 29.47
CA ALA A 561 17.75 -12.87 28.16
C ALA A 561 18.97 -12.34 27.38
N SER A 562 19.81 -11.52 28.02
CA SER A 562 21.05 -11.01 27.40
C SER A 562 21.98 -12.12 26.91
N ARG A 563 22.14 -13.19 27.70
CA ARG A 563 22.99 -14.33 27.32
C ARG A 563 22.40 -15.21 26.24
N MET A 564 21.09 -15.21 26.06
CA MET A 564 20.39 -16.08 25.11
C MET A 564 20.09 -15.39 23.79
N PHE A 565 19.79 -14.09 23.84
CA PHE A 565 19.25 -13.33 22.71
C PHE A 565 20.07 -12.07 22.39
N GLY A 566 21.17 -11.81 23.12
CA GLY A 566 21.99 -10.62 22.92
C GLY A 566 21.38 -9.31 23.47
N VAL A 567 20.11 -9.33 23.87
CA VAL A 567 19.37 -8.17 24.40
C VAL A 567 18.85 -8.42 25.82
N ASN A 568 18.77 -7.37 26.64
CA ASN A 568 18.28 -7.51 28.02
C ASN A 568 16.76 -7.67 28.11
N GLU A 569 16.03 -7.05 27.18
CA GLU A 569 14.57 -6.97 27.16
C GLU A 569 14.00 -7.80 26.00
N ILE A 570 13.09 -8.70 26.33
CA ILE A 570 12.42 -9.60 25.37
C ILE A 570 10.94 -9.71 25.71
N LEU A 571 10.11 -10.00 24.71
CA LEU A 571 8.70 -10.31 24.88
C LEU A 571 8.48 -11.82 24.82
N VAL A 572 7.84 -12.37 25.88
CA VAL A 572 7.63 -13.80 26.05
C VAL A 572 6.15 -14.08 26.29
N GLY A 573 5.55 -14.94 25.46
CA GLY A 573 4.14 -15.35 25.62
C GLY A 573 3.89 -16.04 26.97
N ALA A 574 2.81 -15.68 27.64
CA ALA A 574 2.47 -16.13 28.99
C ALA A 574 2.42 -17.66 29.12
N LYS A 575 1.96 -18.38 28.09
CA LYS A 575 1.93 -19.85 28.04
C LYS A 575 3.29 -20.50 28.27
N HIS A 576 4.36 -19.84 27.84
CA HIS A 576 5.71 -20.35 28.03
C HIS A 576 6.24 -20.10 29.44
N LEU A 577 5.63 -19.16 30.19
CA LEU A 577 6.04 -18.78 31.53
C LEU A 577 5.41 -19.63 32.64
N VAL A 578 4.43 -20.51 32.32
CA VAL A 578 3.75 -21.42 33.26
C VAL A 578 4.72 -22.32 34.05
N GLN A 579 5.96 -22.47 33.59
CA GLN A 579 6.99 -23.22 34.32
C GLN A 579 7.61 -22.44 35.49
N LEU A 580 7.34 -21.14 35.60
CA LEU A 580 7.83 -20.29 36.68
C LEU A 580 6.91 -20.37 37.90
N ASN A 581 7.49 -20.24 39.09
CA ASN A 581 6.73 -20.28 40.32
C ASN A 581 5.74 -19.10 40.40
N GLY A 582 4.46 -19.39 40.65
CA GLY A 582 3.41 -18.38 40.73
C GLY A 582 2.73 -18.05 39.41
N ILE A 583 3.00 -18.80 38.34
CA ILE A 583 2.30 -18.67 37.05
C ILE A 583 1.61 -20.00 36.73
N ASP A 584 0.28 -19.98 36.55
CA ASP A 584 -0.52 -21.18 36.32
C ASP A 584 -1.61 -20.95 35.26
N VAL A 585 -2.09 -22.04 34.65
CA VAL A 585 -3.31 -21.99 33.81
C VAL A 585 -4.50 -21.89 34.75
N ALA A 586 -5.35 -20.88 34.57
CA ALA A 586 -6.47 -20.61 35.47
C ALA A 586 -7.66 -21.54 35.16
N ASP A 587 -7.55 -22.79 35.60
CA ASP A 587 -8.52 -23.85 35.31
C ASP A 587 -9.87 -23.68 36.04
N ASP A 588 -9.91 -22.77 37.02
CA ASP A 588 -11.06 -22.46 37.88
C ASP A 588 -12.01 -21.43 37.28
N VAL A 589 -11.70 -20.84 36.12
CA VAL A 589 -12.51 -19.81 35.49
C VAL A 589 -13.64 -20.43 34.65
N THR A 590 -14.87 -19.95 34.84
CA THR A 590 -16.06 -20.45 34.16
C THR A 590 -16.51 -19.57 32.99
N GLU A 591 -16.02 -18.34 32.91
CA GLU A 591 -16.31 -17.41 31.82
C GLU A 591 -15.18 -16.37 31.78
N VAL A 592 -14.70 -16.03 30.58
CA VAL A 592 -13.63 -15.05 30.40
C VAL A 592 -14.04 -14.08 29.32
N VAL A 593 -13.94 -12.79 29.61
CA VAL A 593 -14.01 -11.73 28.59
C VAL A 593 -12.61 -11.26 28.30
N TYR A 594 -12.19 -11.39 27.05
CA TYR A 594 -10.90 -10.98 26.53
C TYR A 594 -11.00 -9.62 25.85
N TRP A 595 -10.19 -8.66 26.29
CA TRP A 595 -10.13 -7.30 25.79
C TRP A 595 -8.83 -7.05 25.02
N HIS A 596 -8.96 -6.32 23.93
CA HIS A 596 -7.88 -5.92 23.04
C HIS A 596 -7.92 -4.42 22.86
N PHE A 597 -6.76 -3.77 22.84
CA PHE A 597 -6.66 -2.38 22.44
C PHE A 597 -5.33 -2.12 21.76
N LEU A 598 -5.33 -1.14 20.86
CA LEU A 598 -4.19 -0.75 20.05
C LEU A 598 -3.93 0.77 20.13
N PHE A 599 -2.70 1.14 19.81
CA PHE A 599 -2.24 2.51 19.63
C PHE A 599 -1.77 2.71 18.18
N GLU A 600 -1.31 3.91 17.82
CA GLU A 600 -0.72 4.17 16.49
C GLU A 600 0.52 3.33 16.17
N ALA A 601 1.24 2.90 17.20
CA ALA A 601 2.34 1.96 17.08
C ALA A 601 2.25 0.95 18.22
N HIS A 602 2.88 -0.21 18.07
CA HIS A 602 2.99 -1.19 19.16
C HIS A 602 3.52 -0.53 20.44
N GLN A 603 3.00 -0.87 21.62
CA GLN A 603 3.45 -0.29 22.90
C GLN A 603 3.60 -1.34 23.99
N ILE A 604 4.44 -1.04 24.99
CA ILE A 604 4.46 -1.76 26.27
C ILE A 604 3.68 -0.95 27.30
N VAL A 605 2.65 -1.55 27.89
CA VAL A 605 1.76 -0.96 28.88
C VAL A 605 1.98 -1.55 30.27
N PHE A 606 1.40 -0.88 31.28
CA PHE A 606 1.42 -1.34 32.66
C PHE A 606 0.06 -1.94 33.05
N SER A 607 0.01 -3.26 33.21
CA SER A 607 -1.19 -4.04 33.53
C SER A 607 -1.05 -4.73 34.89
N ASN A 608 -1.89 -4.35 35.86
CA ASN A 608 -1.73 -4.70 37.27
C ASN A 608 -0.30 -4.46 37.80
N GLY A 609 0.40 -3.45 37.26
CA GLY A 609 1.79 -3.12 37.58
C GLY A 609 2.85 -3.97 36.87
N ALA A 610 2.50 -5.03 36.14
CA ALA A 610 3.41 -5.72 35.23
C ALA A 610 3.55 -4.99 33.89
N ARG A 611 4.65 -5.26 33.18
CA ARG A 611 4.91 -4.71 31.84
C ARG A 611 4.49 -5.73 30.78
N THR A 612 3.45 -5.43 30.02
CA THR A 612 2.90 -6.31 28.99
C THR A 612 2.69 -5.55 27.70
N GLU A 613 2.51 -6.26 26.59
CA GLU A 613 2.28 -5.61 25.30
C GLU A 613 0.83 -5.15 25.12
N SER A 614 0.64 -4.12 24.28
CA SER A 614 -0.66 -3.84 23.64
C SER A 614 -0.89 -4.82 22.49
N LEU A 615 -2.06 -4.74 21.84
CA LEU A 615 -2.25 -5.47 20.59
C LEU A 615 -1.14 -5.09 19.59
N TYR A 616 -0.52 -6.11 19.00
CA TYR A 616 0.44 -5.99 17.90
C TYR A 616 -0.23 -6.47 16.63
N THR A 617 -0.50 -5.57 15.68
CA THR A 617 -1.21 -5.85 14.43
C THR A 617 -0.27 -6.38 13.35
N GLY A 618 0.35 -7.54 13.55
CA GLY A 618 0.95 -8.26 12.42
C GLY A 618 -0.12 -8.92 11.53
N PRO A 619 0.23 -9.43 10.33
CA PRO A 619 -0.71 -10.05 9.39
C PRO A 619 -1.60 -11.10 10.06
N GLU A 620 -0.99 -11.89 10.95
CA GLU A 620 -1.65 -12.98 11.67
C GLU A 620 -2.55 -12.54 12.83
N ALA A 621 -2.27 -11.39 13.46
CA ALA A 621 -3.08 -10.90 14.58
C ALA A 621 -4.42 -10.32 14.11
N LEU A 622 -4.43 -9.68 12.94
CA LEU A 622 -5.64 -9.10 12.34
C LEU A 622 -6.61 -10.18 11.83
N LYS A 623 -6.11 -11.32 11.34
CA LYS A 623 -6.94 -12.47 10.94
C LYS A 623 -7.78 -13.05 12.08
N SER A 624 -7.34 -12.85 13.32
CA SER A 624 -7.93 -13.46 14.52
C SER A 624 -8.89 -12.57 15.34
N ILE A 625 -9.13 -11.34 14.89
CA ILE A 625 -10.24 -10.48 15.34
C ILE A 625 -11.42 -10.58 14.36
N SER A 626 -12.64 -10.24 14.80
CA SER A 626 -13.84 -10.38 13.96
C SER A 626 -13.76 -9.48 12.71
N PRO A 627 -14.40 -9.87 11.59
CA PRO A 627 -14.39 -9.07 10.36
C PRO A 627 -14.82 -7.62 10.58
N GLU A 628 -15.86 -7.39 11.40
CA GLU A 628 -16.38 -6.05 11.68
C GLU A 628 -15.38 -5.20 12.48
N ALA A 629 -14.71 -5.82 13.47
CA ALA A 629 -13.64 -5.18 14.21
C ALA A 629 -12.42 -4.90 13.33
N ARG A 630 -12.14 -5.77 12.36
CA ARG A 630 -11.03 -5.61 11.41
C ARG A 630 -11.29 -4.47 10.43
N GLU A 631 -12.49 -4.36 9.87
CA GLU A 631 -12.89 -3.23 9.03
C GLU A 631 -12.82 -1.90 9.79
N GLU A 632 -13.23 -1.89 11.06
CA GLU A 632 -13.07 -0.72 11.92
C GLU A 632 -11.59 -0.34 12.06
N ILE A 633 -10.72 -1.31 12.31
CA ILE A 633 -9.27 -1.08 12.38
C ILE A 633 -8.72 -0.57 11.04
N TYR A 634 -9.12 -1.14 9.90
CA TYR A 634 -8.69 -0.67 8.58
C TYR A 634 -9.18 0.75 8.28
N SER A 635 -10.38 1.13 8.74
CA SER A 635 -10.87 2.49 8.59
C SER A 635 -10.03 3.51 9.38
N ILE A 636 -9.46 3.08 10.52
CA ILE A 636 -8.61 3.92 11.37
C ILE A 636 -7.14 3.88 10.87
N PHE A 637 -6.70 2.75 10.33
CA PHE A 637 -5.34 2.48 9.86
C PHE A 637 -5.35 1.88 8.46
N PRO A 638 -5.62 2.69 7.42
CA PRO A 638 -5.73 2.19 6.04
C PRO A 638 -4.44 1.53 5.52
N GLY A 639 -3.27 1.92 6.05
CA GLY A 639 -1.98 1.30 5.69
C GLY A 639 -1.90 -0.20 6.01
N LEU A 640 -2.59 -0.68 7.06
CA LEU A 640 -2.61 -2.10 7.42
C LEU A 640 -3.37 -2.98 6.40
N GLN A 641 -4.11 -2.38 5.48
CA GLN A 641 -4.85 -3.08 4.42
C GLN A 641 -4.01 -3.27 3.15
N ALA A 642 -3.14 -2.31 2.82
CA ALA A 642 -2.34 -2.32 1.59
C ALA A 642 -1.05 -3.16 1.72
N ASP A 643 -0.47 -3.19 2.91
CA ASP A 643 0.74 -3.99 3.19
C ASP A 643 0.65 -4.54 4.63
N PRO A 644 0.45 -5.86 4.81
CA PRO A 644 0.40 -6.52 6.11
C PRO A 644 1.67 -6.32 6.97
N ASP A 645 2.80 -6.00 6.34
CA ASP A 645 4.09 -5.74 6.97
C ASP A 645 4.35 -4.27 7.30
N THR A 646 3.47 -3.32 6.90
CA THR A 646 3.50 -1.93 7.42
C THR A 646 3.17 -1.82 8.91
N SER A 647 2.84 -2.93 9.58
CA SER A 647 2.70 -2.94 11.03
C SER A 647 3.97 -2.40 11.67
N THR A 648 3.86 -1.33 12.47
CA THR A 648 5.02 -0.73 13.14
C THR A 648 5.80 -1.83 13.86
N ALA A 649 7.08 -2.00 13.53
CA ALA A 649 7.91 -3.08 14.08
C ALA A 649 7.76 -3.22 15.61
N ALA A 650 7.75 -4.46 16.10
CA ALA A 650 7.55 -4.70 17.51
C ALA A 650 8.58 -3.95 18.39
N VAL A 651 8.11 -3.23 19.41
CA VAL A 651 8.92 -2.36 20.28
C VAL A 651 10.07 -3.09 20.98
N ARG A 652 9.98 -4.41 21.14
CA ARG A 652 11.02 -5.28 21.68
C ARG A 652 11.03 -6.60 20.92
N LEU A 653 12.16 -7.31 20.99
CA LEU A 653 12.36 -8.61 20.35
C LEU A 653 11.30 -9.62 20.80
N LEU A 654 10.55 -10.12 19.83
CA LEU A 654 9.60 -11.20 19.99
C LEU A 654 10.34 -12.53 19.99
N VAL A 655 10.16 -13.35 21.04
CA VAL A 655 10.88 -14.62 21.16
C VAL A 655 10.01 -15.78 20.63
N PRO A 656 10.48 -16.54 19.62
CA PRO A 656 9.75 -17.70 19.10
C PRO A 656 9.50 -18.75 20.18
N GLY A 657 8.37 -19.46 20.09
CA GLY A 657 7.86 -20.31 21.17
C GLY A 657 8.86 -21.37 21.70
N ARG A 658 9.63 -22.00 20.81
CA ARG A 658 10.68 -22.98 21.20
C ARG A 658 11.78 -22.33 22.05
N GLN A 659 12.19 -21.12 21.70
CA GLN A 659 13.23 -20.38 22.42
C GLN A 659 12.68 -19.78 23.72
N ALA A 660 11.45 -19.30 23.72
CA ALA A 660 10.71 -18.81 24.89
C ALA A 660 10.60 -19.89 25.98
N ARG A 661 10.26 -21.12 25.59
CA ARG A 661 10.21 -22.27 26.52
C ARG A 661 11.58 -22.56 27.14
N LYS A 662 12.64 -22.61 26.31
CA LYS A 662 14.02 -22.80 26.82
C LYS A 662 14.46 -21.68 27.77
N PHE A 663 14.04 -20.45 27.49
CA PHE A 663 14.29 -19.31 28.37
C PHE A 663 13.59 -19.50 29.72
N ALA A 664 12.29 -19.82 29.73
CA ALA A 664 11.53 -20.07 30.96
C ALA A 664 12.12 -21.23 31.77
N GLU A 665 12.46 -22.35 31.12
CA GLU A 665 13.12 -23.51 31.75
C GLU A 665 14.44 -23.11 32.42
N ARG A 666 15.23 -22.24 31.77
CA ARG A 666 16.53 -21.79 32.28
C ARG A 666 16.35 -20.82 33.43
N THR A 667 15.36 -19.93 33.36
CA THR A 667 15.01 -19.00 34.42
C THR A 667 14.54 -19.75 35.67
N ALA A 668 13.64 -20.73 35.50
CA ALA A 668 13.18 -21.62 36.57
C ALA A 668 14.35 -22.40 37.20
N ARG A 669 15.19 -23.05 36.38
CA ARG A 669 16.36 -23.83 36.85
C ARG A 669 17.37 -23.02 37.66
N ASN A 670 17.50 -21.73 37.39
CA ASN A 670 18.43 -20.84 38.10
C ASN A 670 17.78 -20.11 39.28
N GLU A 671 16.51 -20.40 39.59
CA GLU A 671 15.71 -19.72 40.62
C GLU A 671 15.76 -18.19 40.48
N LYS A 672 15.71 -17.72 39.22
CA LYS A 672 15.70 -16.29 38.89
C LYS A 672 14.28 -15.85 38.52
N LEU A 673 14.04 -14.56 38.74
CA LEU A 673 12.81 -13.88 38.34
C LEU A 673 13.01 -13.21 36.97
N LEU A 674 11.90 -12.85 36.32
CA LEU A 674 11.92 -12.24 34.98
C LEU A 674 12.41 -10.80 34.99
N PHE A 675 12.30 -10.13 36.13
CA PHE A 675 12.92 -8.85 36.43
C PHE A 675 13.90 -9.05 37.58
N SER A 676 15.20 -9.03 37.27
CA SER A 676 16.29 -9.36 38.21
C SER A 676 17.43 -8.36 38.22
#